data_AF-A0A8H3I1Q8-F1
#
_entry.id   AF-A0A8H3I1Q8-F1
#
_cell.length_a   1.000
_cell.length_b   1.000
_cell.length_c   1.000
_cell.angle_alpha   90.00
_cell.angle_beta   90.00
_cell.angle_gamma   90.00
#
_symmetry.space_group_name_H-M   'P 1'
#
loop_
_entity.id
_entity.type
_entity.pdbx_description
1 polymer ?
#
loop_
_entity_poly.entity_id
_entity_poly.type
_entity_poly.pdbx_seq_one_letter_code
_entity_poly.pdbx_strand_id
1 'polypeptide(L)'
;TKDGASHPLHPQVPLETPQQFHDWFALIDRSITYSQESHFRSHLQNVESQLASCDNLLDRVHGASDDLTQLHNDWQSVEDRGESLKGAAQRLLEERDRLIQVTDAIGARLEYFQELEYATRMLNHPGEALVLQTDFLLMVERVDVCLEYMKTHRQFKEAEIYLLRFQQCLTRAMTLIKMYLVGTLRAIHTDIQKRMAETDLSSVAAHHLLYTKFQSLVPSLSPLVMELENRALSHPDQLESLLSECHTAYLSVRRALLVPRVMEEIRGLQPGQSELIELTRVGCSYLKQVCTEEFNLFRRFFNSGEDKLYRYLEGICDHLYDDLRPRILHEQKLDVLCEVCTVLQALMVLDIPLQSFGDSGAPPPVDDDPLQLTTSPTLEAYDSQLPPRTPGLAKLHISHLLQMVLQDAQTRLFFKAQAIVQSEIRSYAAQPKDLDYPAKLKDVAPCGKPDIEDEDEEGDGVTLKMPILEPESTWYPPLLTTVNVLRKLHEYVKPAIFQDISQEAISLCRLTILSAAELLLARPESNEVDSHLFVIRHLLALKEITTAVENATTDHEIASQPASDTLGNLLRGTSSLFNSTGLLGGMLGPSRYGESLPVARTTIDEDLKRSCESLITKCAEFATAPLKAFITTCETFTKSQPNTLISTQDFAQLPEIIKVQDEFRSVCETKLSEWAVHVRLYLRDENTIGVLRPALYDEIASVFTTFRRTAETRCSPGCGSALMSLPELWEWLRSLELGVKK
;
A
#
# COMPACT_ATOMS: atom_id res chain seq x y z
N THR A 1 68.95 141.02 36.66
CA THR A 1 69.78 141.55 37.76
C THR A 1 71.21 141.10 37.53
N LYS A 2 72.19 141.93 37.92
CA LYS A 2 73.64 141.63 37.88
C LYS A 2 73.94 140.24 38.48
N ASP A 3 74.92 139.53 37.94
CA ASP A 3 76.10 139.01 38.67
C ASP A 3 76.92 138.07 37.76
N GLY A 4 78.22 138.35 37.61
CA GLY A 4 79.18 137.52 36.88
C GLY A 4 79.81 136.46 37.78
N ALA A 5 79.97 135.23 37.28
CA ALA A 5 80.64 134.13 37.95
C ALA A 5 81.95 133.76 37.25
N SER A 6 83.02 133.54 38.02
CA SER A 6 84.43 133.35 37.63
C SER A 6 84.82 131.90 37.27
N HIS A 7 85.80 131.73 36.36
CA HIS A 7 86.34 130.43 35.87
C HIS A 7 86.95 129.57 37.02
N PRO A 8 86.76 128.23 37.04
CA PRO A 8 87.05 127.37 38.20
C PRO A 8 88.53 127.20 38.57
N LEU A 9 89.45 127.57 37.67
CA LEU A 9 90.89 127.60 37.94
C LEU A 9 91.40 128.97 38.37
N HIS A 10 90.53 129.99 38.45
CA HIS A 10 90.89 131.27 39.06
C HIS A 10 90.68 131.20 40.57
N PRO A 11 91.64 131.66 41.39
CA PRO A 11 91.48 131.68 42.84
C PRO A 11 90.29 132.58 43.22
N GLN A 12 89.28 132.00 43.87
CA GLN A 12 88.03 132.70 44.22
C GLN A 12 88.17 133.66 45.42
N VAL A 13 89.34 133.69 46.06
CA VAL A 13 89.73 134.62 47.12
C VAL A 13 91.14 135.11 46.76
N PRO A 14 91.47 136.41 46.90
CA PRO A 14 92.80 136.91 46.61
C PRO A 14 93.85 136.12 47.41
N LEU A 15 94.86 135.62 46.69
CA LEU A 15 95.93 134.80 47.25
C LEU A 15 96.85 135.69 48.10
N GLU A 16 96.73 135.60 49.42
CA GLU A 16 97.52 136.43 50.34
C GLU A 16 98.77 135.70 50.86
N THR A 17 98.95 134.41 50.56
CA THR A 17 100.13 133.63 51.00
C THR A 17 100.75 132.77 49.88
N PRO A 18 102.09 132.59 49.87
CA PRO A 18 102.80 131.83 48.83
C PRO A 18 102.49 130.32 48.82
N GLN A 19 102.05 129.73 49.94
CA GLN A 19 101.59 128.34 49.97
C GLN A 19 100.37 128.12 49.08
N GLN A 20 99.43 129.08 49.06
CA GLN A 20 98.23 128.99 48.22
C GLN A 20 98.56 129.03 46.72
N PHE A 21 99.70 129.62 46.32
CA PHE A 21 100.17 129.57 44.92
C PHE A 21 100.75 128.20 44.54
N HIS A 22 101.53 127.58 45.42
CA HIS A 22 102.15 126.27 45.14
C HIS A 22 101.10 125.15 45.03
N ASP A 23 100.06 125.19 45.85
CA ASP A 23 98.94 124.25 45.75
C ASP A 23 98.18 124.42 44.42
N TRP A 24 97.99 125.65 43.97
CA TRP A 24 97.38 125.95 42.68
C TRP A 24 98.26 125.48 41.50
N PHE A 25 99.59 125.66 41.58
CA PHE A 25 100.51 125.20 40.53
C PHE A 25 100.59 123.66 40.46
N ALA A 26 100.63 122.96 41.61
CA ALA A 26 100.60 121.50 41.65
C ALA A 26 99.31 120.91 41.06
N LEU A 27 98.19 121.63 41.21
CA LEU A 27 96.92 121.32 40.55
C LEU A 27 97.04 121.40 39.02
N ILE A 28 97.74 122.41 38.49
CA ILE A 28 97.98 122.53 37.05
C ILE A 28 98.87 121.40 36.54
N ASP A 29 99.96 121.09 37.25
CA ASP A 29 100.93 120.08 36.79
C ASP A 29 100.29 118.67 36.73
N ARG A 30 99.50 118.31 37.75
CA ARG A 30 98.68 117.07 37.72
C ARG A 30 97.69 117.03 36.55
N SER A 31 97.16 118.18 36.14
CA SER A 31 96.21 118.25 35.01
C SER A 31 96.90 117.95 33.66
N ILE A 32 98.18 118.33 33.50
CA ILE A 32 98.94 118.08 32.27
C ILE A 32 99.32 116.59 32.15
N THR A 33 99.76 115.95 33.24
CA THR A 33 100.06 114.50 33.22
C THR A 33 98.79 113.67 32.96
N TYR A 34 97.67 114.08 33.56
CA TYR A 34 96.37 113.45 33.32
C TYR A 34 95.92 113.56 31.85
N SER A 35 96.29 114.65 31.18
CA SER A 35 96.03 114.86 29.74
C SER A 35 96.82 113.90 28.85
N GLN A 36 98.12 113.70 29.10
CA GLN A 36 98.97 112.87 28.21
C GLN A 36 98.66 111.37 28.31
N GLU A 37 98.30 110.86 29.49
CA GLU A 37 97.98 109.44 29.72
C GLU A 37 96.53 109.06 29.31
N SER A 38 95.73 110.04 28.89
CA SER A 38 94.31 109.86 28.59
C SER A 38 94.03 108.85 27.47
N HIS A 39 94.84 108.84 26.40
CA HIS A 39 94.60 107.97 25.23
C HIS A 39 94.88 106.48 25.52
N PHE A 40 95.94 106.15 26.27
CA PHE A 40 96.23 104.76 26.65
C PHE A 40 95.22 104.22 27.65
N ARG A 41 94.80 105.04 28.63
CA ARG A 41 93.71 104.68 29.55
C ARG A 41 92.39 104.45 28.80
N SER A 42 92.09 105.29 27.81
CA SER A 42 90.91 105.13 26.96
C SER A 42 90.93 103.82 26.16
N HIS A 43 92.08 103.43 25.59
CA HIS A 43 92.17 102.17 24.84
C HIS A 43 92.11 100.93 25.74
N LEU A 44 92.79 100.96 26.89
CA LEU A 44 92.79 99.85 27.86
C LEU A 44 91.39 99.67 28.46
N GLN A 45 90.71 100.78 28.78
CA GLN A 45 89.30 100.76 29.20
C GLN A 45 88.37 100.21 28.10
N ASN A 46 88.65 100.46 26.82
CA ASN A 46 87.87 99.91 25.72
C ASN A 46 88.07 98.39 25.59
N VAL A 47 89.31 97.89 25.71
CA VAL A 47 89.59 96.44 25.67
C VAL A 47 89.01 95.74 26.90
N GLU A 48 89.15 96.32 28.10
CA GLU A 48 88.49 95.80 29.31
C GLU A 48 86.96 95.79 29.14
N SER A 49 86.37 96.82 28.53
CA SER A 49 84.95 96.85 28.21
C SER A 49 84.54 95.78 27.20
N GLN A 50 85.37 95.49 26.20
CA GLN A 50 85.10 94.44 25.21
C GLN A 50 85.24 93.04 25.82
N LEU A 51 86.25 92.81 26.67
CA LEU A 51 86.45 91.55 27.36
C LEU A 51 85.30 91.28 28.34
N ALA A 52 84.89 92.30 29.12
CA ALA A 52 83.70 92.24 29.94
C ALA A 52 82.41 91.98 29.14
N SER A 53 82.32 92.50 27.90
CA SER A 53 81.20 92.22 27.00
C SER A 53 81.22 90.77 26.48
N CYS A 54 82.40 90.22 26.18
CA CYS A 54 82.57 88.82 25.81
C CYS A 54 82.26 87.87 26.97
N ASP A 55 82.69 88.19 28.19
CA ASP A 55 82.37 87.42 29.40
C ASP A 55 80.86 87.43 29.65
N ASN A 56 80.21 88.60 29.52
CA ASN A 56 78.75 88.70 29.62
C ASN A 56 78.04 87.86 28.54
N LEU A 57 78.55 87.87 27.29
CA LEU A 57 78.02 87.02 26.23
C LEU A 57 78.20 85.53 26.53
N LEU A 58 79.35 85.12 27.06
CA LEU A 58 79.60 83.74 27.46
C LEU A 58 78.68 83.33 28.62
N ASP A 59 78.49 84.17 29.63
CA ASP A 59 77.54 83.92 30.72
C ASP A 59 76.11 83.79 30.21
N ARG A 60 75.71 84.63 29.24
CA ARG A 60 74.39 84.52 28.60
C ARG A 60 74.25 83.26 27.75
N VAL A 61 75.30 82.81 27.07
CA VAL A 61 75.29 81.57 26.28
C VAL A 61 75.27 80.35 27.20
N HIS A 62 76.03 80.35 28.29
CA HIS A 62 75.95 79.31 29.31
C HIS A 62 74.57 79.28 29.96
N GLY A 63 74.02 80.44 30.37
CA GLY A 63 72.66 80.53 30.88
C GLY A 63 71.62 80.01 29.90
N ALA A 64 71.72 80.36 28.61
CA ALA A 64 70.83 79.82 27.58
C ALA A 64 71.02 78.31 27.34
N SER A 65 72.24 77.79 27.50
CA SER A 65 72.53 76.35 27.41
C SER A 65 71.97 75.59 28.61
N ASP A 66 72.07 76.16 29.81
CA ASP A 66 71.48 75.60 31.02
C ASP A 66 69.95 75.61 30.92
N ASP A 67 69.36 76.73 30.47
CA ASP A 67 67.92 76.83 30.20
C ASP A 67 67.46 75.81 29.15
N LEU A 68 68.24 75.61 28.08
CA LEU A 68 67.92 74.62 27.04
C LEU A 68 68.03 73.19 27.57
N THR A 69 69.02 72.92 28.43
CA THR A 69 69.19 71.62 29.07
C THR A 69 68.05 71.34 30.04
N GLN A 70 67.64 72.36 30.82
CA GLN A 70 66.47 72.28 31.68
C GLN A 70 65.20 72.05 30.87
N LEU A 71 64.99 72.80 29.78
CA LEU A 71 63.83 72.62 28.89
C LEU A 71 63.80 71.21 28.28
N HIS A 72 64.96 70.66 27.90
CA HIS A 72 65.04 69.30 27.38
C HIS A 72 64.67 68.26 28.45
N ASN A 73 65.17 68.40 29.67
CA ASN A 73 64.83 67.53 30.79
C ASN A 73 63.34 67.63 31.16
N ASP A 74 62.78 68.84 31.19
CA ASP A 74 61.37 69.09 31.46
C ASP A 74 60.49 68.50 30.34
N TRP A 75 60.89 68.66 29.08
CA TRP A 75 60.20 68.04 27.93
C TRP A 75 60.22 66.52 28.02
N GLN A 76 61.37 65.91 28.32
CA GLN A 76 61.50 64.46 28.46
C GLN A 76 60.64 63.95 29.62
N SER A 77 60.63 64.64 30.77
CA SER A 77 59.73 64.30 31.87
C SER A 77 58.25 64.43 31.50
N VAL A 78 57.87 65.37 30.64
CA VAL A 78 56.48 65.51 30.18
C VAL A 78 56.13 64.41 29.17
N GLU A 79 57.04 64.04 28.27
CA GLU A 79 56.83 62.95 27.31
C GLU A 79 56.69 61.61 28.05
N ASP A 80 57.58 61.29 28.99
CA ASP A 80 57.51 60.06 29.80
C ASP A 80 56.20 59.99 30.61
N ARG A 81 55.78 61.12 31.21
CA ARG A 81 54.50 61.21 31.92
C ARG A 81 53.31 61.12 30.95
N GLY A 82 53.43 61.69 29.76
CA GLY A 82 52.45 61.66 28.69
C GLY A 82 52.23 60.24 28.15
N GLU A 83 53.31 59.50 27.90
CA GLU A 83 53.27 58.08 27.51
C GLU A 83 52.67 57.21 28.61
N SER A 84 53.09 57.41 29.87
CA SER A 84 52.50 56.69 31.01
C SER A 84 51.02 56.98 31.18
N LEU A 85 50.60 58.26 31.06
CA LEU A 85 49.20 58.66 31.14
C LEU A 85 48.39 58.10 29.96
N LYS A 86 48.92 58.18 28.74
CA LYS A 86 48.31 57.59 27.54
C LYS A 86 48.15 56.08 27.69
N GLY A 87 49.17 55.39 28.18
CA GLY A 87 49.11 53.96 28.47
C GLY A 87 48.14 53.59 29.58
N ALA A 88 47.96 54.44 30.60
CA ALA A 88 46.94 54.27 31.63
C ALA A 88 45.53 54.53 31.10
N ALA A 89 45.34 55.59 30.32
CA ALA A 89 44.06 55.93 29.69
C ALA A 89 43.62 54.86 28.68
N GLN A 90 44.55 54.34 27.88
CA GLN A 90 44.30 53.25 26.93
C GLN A 90 43.86 51.98 27.66
N ARG A 91 44.53 51.59 28.75
CA ARG A 91 44.11 50.47 29.60
C ARG A 91 42.71 50.66 30.20
N LEU A 92 42.38 51.89 30.62
CA LEU A 92 41.04 52.21 31.13
C LEU A 92 39.97 52.15 30.03
N LEU A 93 40.29 52.57 28.81
CA LEU A 93 39.38 52.44 27.66
C LEU A 93 39.14 50.97 27.31
N GLU A 94 40.20 50.16 27.23
CA GLU A 94 40.11 48.73 26.98
C GLU A 94 39.29 48.01 28.06
N GLU A 95 39.49 48.35 29.33
CA GLU A 95 38.70 47.78 30.43
C GLU A 95 37.24 48.26 30.39
N ARG A 96 36.98 49.53 30.07
CA ARG A 96 35.62 50.03 29.86
C ARG A 96 34.91 49.25 28.76
N ASP A 97 35.55 49.10 27.61
CA ASP A 97 34.95 48.41 26.46
C ASP A 97 34.70 46.93 26.78
N ARG A 98 35.63 46.30 27.51
CA ARG A 98 35.46 44.94 28.03
C ARG A 98 34.28 44.85 29.01
N LEU A 99 34.16 45.80 29.95
CA LEU A 99 33.05 45.82 30.92
C LEU A 99 31.70 46.04 30.24
N ILE A 100 31.65 46.90 29.21
CA ILE A 100 30.44 47.08 28.40
C ILE A 100 30.08 45.77 27.71
N GLN A 101 31.03 45.11 27.05
CA GLN A 101 30.80 43.83 26.37
C GLN A 101 30.29 42.75 27.34
N VAL A 102 30.85 42.68 28.56
CA VAL A 102 30.39 41.76 29.60
C VAL A 102 28.98 42.12 30.07
N THR A 103 28.68 43.41 30.24
CA THR A 103 27.36 43.89 30.67
C THR A 103 26.30 43.55 29.63
N ASP A 104 26.57 43.81 28.35
CA ASP A 104 25.67 43.48 27.25
C ASP A 104 25.44 41.96 27.15
N ALA A 105 26.51 41.18 27.31
CA ALA A 105 26.42 39.73 27.30
C ALA A 105 25.66 39.17 28.53
N ILE A 106 25.71 39.84 29.69
CA ILE A 106 24.88 39.48 30.85
C ILE A 106 23.42 39.84 30.57
N GLY A 107 23.15 41.02 30.01
CA GLY A 107 21.82 41.48 29.63
C GLY A 107 21.12 40.50 28.68
N ALA A 108 21.80 40.13 27.59
CA ALA A 108 21.27 39.17 26.61
C ALA A 108 20.97 37.78 27.20
N ARG A 109 21.78 37.32 28.17
CA ARG A 109 21.53 36.05 28.86
C ARG A 109 20.35 36.14 29.83
N LEU A 110 20.22 37.26 30.54
CA LEU A 110 19.15 37.50 31.51
C LEU A 110 17.77 37.62 30.85
N GLU A 111 17.70 38.09 29.61
CA GLU A 111 16.45 38.20 28.84
C GLU A 111 15.65 36.89 28.83
N TYR A 112 16.31 35.76 28.55
CA TYR A 112 15.69 34.43 28.58
C TYR A 112 15.10 34.04 29.93
N PHE A 113 15.68 34.53 31.04
CA PHE A 113 15.15 34.24 32.39
C PHE A 113 13.94 35.13 32.72
N GLN A 114 13.91 36.37 32.20
CA GLN A 114 12.81 37.32 32.42
C GLN A 114 11.53 36.91 31.67
N GLU A 115 11.67 36.25 30.52
CA GLU A 115 10.53 35.71 29.76
C GLU A 115 9.66 34.75 30.58
N LEU A 116 10.22 34.06 31.59
CA LEU A 116 9.44 33.21 32.48
C LEU A 116 8.37 33.99 33.26
N GLU A 117 8.73 35.18 33.75
CA GLU A 117 7.79 36.02 34.49
C GLU A 117 6.67 36.52 33.59
N TYR A 118 7.00 36.91 32.35
CA TYR A 118 6.03 37.32 31.35
C TYR A 118 5.06 36.18 31.02
N ALA A 119 5.57 34.99 30.68
CA ALA A 119 4.76 33.81 30.39
C ALA A 119 3.86 33.42 31.58
N THR A 120 4.40 33.45 32.80
CA THR A 120 3.64 33.10 34.01
C THR A 120 2.52 34.10 34.29
N ARG A 121 2.78 35.41 34.15
CA ARG A 121 1.75 36.45 34.33
C ARG A 121 0.63 36.28 33.31
N MET A 122 0.97 36.02 32.05
CA MET A 122 -0.03 35.84 31.01
C MET A 122 -0.92 34.61 31.25
N LEU A 123 -0.32 33.46 31.59
CA LEU A 123 -1.05 32.21 31.86
C LEU A 123 -1.92 32.27 33.13
N ASN A 124 -1.70 33.25 33.99
CA ASN A 124 -2.53 33.49 35.17
C ASN A 124 -3.80 34.31 34.89
N HIS A 125 -3.96 34.88 33.68
CA HIS A 125 -5.21 35.53 33.32
C HIS A 125 -6.37 34.51 33.26
N PRO A 126 -7.54 34.84 33.83
CA PRO A 126 -8.69 33.95 33.82
C PRO A 126 -9.34 33.91 32.43
N GLY A 127 -9.69 32.71 31.97
CA GLY A 127 -10.50 32.49 30.77
C GLY A 127 -9.78 31.72 29.66
N GLU A 128 -10.51 30.79 29.05
CA GLU A 128 -10.00 29.93 27.97
C GLU A 128 -9.81 30.70 26.65
N ALA A 129 -10.52 31.83 26.46
CA ALA A 129 -10.41 32.68 25.27
C ALA A 129 -9.05 33.39 25.14
N LEU A 130 -8.18 33.30 26.16
CA LEU A 130 -6.79 33.78 26.09
C LEU A 130 -6.05 33.21 24.87
N VAL A 131 -6.35 31.97 24.49
CA VAL A 131 -5.69 31.28 23.37
C VAL A 131 -5.96 31.93 22.01
N LEU A 132 -6.98 32.78 21.90
CA LEU A 132 -7.31 33.51 20.67
C LEU A 132 -6.50 34.80 20.50
N GLN A 133 -5.79 35.24 21.54
CA GLN A 133 -4.96 36.44 21.47
C GLN A 133 -3.70 36.15 20.66
N THR A 134 -3.32 37.07 19.77
CA THR A 134 -2.12 36.94 18.92
C THR A 134 -0.85 36.77 19.76
N ASP A 135 -0.79 37.45 20.90
CA ASP A 135 0.36 37.41 21.82
C ASP A 135 0.53 36.05 22.51
N PHE A 136 -0.55 35.24 22.60
CA PHE A 136 -0.49 33.94 23.27
C PHE A 136 0.43 32.97 22.54
N LEU A 137 0.24 32.77 21.24
CA LEU A 137 1.09 31.86 20.46
C LEU A 137 2.53 32.37 20.37
N LEU A 138 2.73 33.69 20.21
CA LEU A 138 4.06 34.30 20.24
C LEU A 138 4.79 34.04 21.56
N MET A 139 4.09 34.10 22.71
CA MET A 139 4.68 33.74 23.99
C MET A 139 5.01 32.26 24.07
N VAL A 140 4.15 31.37 23.57
CA VAL A 140 4.43 29.92 23.57
C VAL A 140 5.69 29.62 22.74
N GLU A 141 5.84 30.23 21.56
CA GLU A 141 7.06 30.13 20.75
C GLU A 141 8.30 30.65 21.50
N ARG A 142 8.19 31.78 22.20
CA ARG A 142 9.28 32.29 23.05
C ARG A 142 9.65 31.32 24.17
N VAL A 143 8.65 30.66 24.79
CA VAL A 143 8.88 29.63 25.81
C VAL A 143 9.64 28.44 25.22
N ASP A 144 9.35 28.02 23.99
CA ASP A 144 10.11 26.95 23.32
C ASP A 144 11.58 27.34 23.08
N VAL A 145 11.81 28.58 22.62
CA VAL A 145 13.18 29.12 22.46
C VAL A 145 13.92 29.15 23.80
N CYS A 146 13.25 29.59 24.87
CA CYS A 146 13.82 29.61 26.21
C CYS A 146 14.11 28.19 26.74
N LEU A 147 13.22 27.23 26.47
CA LEU A 147 13.44 25.81 26.82
C LEU A 147 14.69 25.26 26.15
N GLU A 148 14.86 25.51 24.85
CA GLU A 148 16.03 25.04 24.12
C GLU A 148 17.32 25.73 24.57
N TYR A 149 17.24 27.03 24.85
CA TYR A 149 18.35 27.79 25.42
C TYR A 149 18.78 27.26 26.80
N MET A 150 17.83 26.94 27.68
CA MET A 150 18.13 26.34 29.00
C MET A 150 18.70 24.92 28.87
N LYS A 151 18.23 24.12 27.90
CA LYS A 151 18.77 22.77 27.65
C LYS A 151 20.21 22.79 27.17
N THR A 152 20.58 23.77 26.34
CA THR A 152 21.96 23.94 25.85
C THR A 152 22.89 24.51 26.91
N HIS A 153 22.36 25.29 27.87
CA HIS A 153 23.13 25.96 28.93
C HIS A 153 22.86 25.42 30.34
N ARG A 154 22.87 24.09 30.51
CA ARG A 154 22.65 23.46 31.84
C ARG A 154 23.66 23.83 32.93
N GLN A 155 24.81 24.38 32.55
CA GLN A 155 25.85 24.85 33.47
C GLN A 155 25.47 26.11 34.25
N PHE A 156 24.40 26.83 33.85
CA PHE A 156 23.97 28.02 34.58
C PHE A 156 23.37 27.67 35.94
N LYS A 157 23.58 28.58 36.89
CA LYS A 157 23.00 28.47 38.23
C LYS A 157 21.48 28.46 38.12
N GLU A 158 20.83 27.45 38.71
CA GLU A 158 19.36 27.24 38.70
C GLU A 158 18.74 26.95 37.33
N ALA A 159 19.53 26.64 36.29
CA ALA A 159 19.02 26.30 34.96
C ALA A 159 17.96 25.19 34.98
N GLU A 160 18.15 24.17 35.81
CA GLU A 160 17.21 23.05 35.97
C GLU A 160 15.84 23.50 36.52
N ILE A 161 15.83 24.48 37.44
CA ILE A 161 14.59 25.02 38.02
C ILE A 161 13.83 25.82 36.96
N TYR A 162 14.53 26.66 36.20
CA TYR A 162 13.92 27.42 35.10
C TYR A 162 13.40 26.50 34.00
N LEU A 163 14.15 25.46 33.63
CA LEU A 163 13.71 24.44 32.68
C LEU A 163 12.41 23.78 33.12
N LEU A 164 12.31 23.35 34.39
CA LEU A 164 11.08 22.76 34.93
C LEU A 164 9.91 23.75 34.89
N ARG A 165 10.13 25.02 35.24
CA ARG A 165 9.08 26.04 35.23
C ARG A 165 8.62 26.39 33.81
N PHE A 166 9.52 26.49 32.84
CA PHE A 166 9.15 26.67 31.44
C PHE A 166 8.38 25.47 30.90
N GLN A 167 8.75 24.23 31.28
CA GLN A 167 7.95 23.04 30.95
C GLN A 167 6.54 23.14 31.53
N GLN A 168 6.40 23.56 32.80
CA GLN A 168 5.09 23.78 33.42
C GLN A 168 4.27 24.87 32.70
N CYS A 169 4.91 25.98 32.29
CA CYS A 169 4.26 27.00 31.48
C CYS A 169 3.76 26.42 30.15
N LEU A 170 4.58 25.60 29.49
CA LEU A 170 4.20 24.95 28.24
C LEU A 170 3.02 23.98 28.44
N THR A 171 3.09 23.08 29.42
CA THR A 171 1.98 22.15 29.74
C THR A 171 0.70 22.92 30.06
N ARG A 172 0.79 24.03 30.81
CA ARG A 172 -0.35 24.87 31.15
C ARG A 172 -0.94 25.57 29.92
N ALA A 173 -0.10 26.10 29.03
CA ALA A 173 -0.54 26.70 27.76
C ALA A 173 -1.27 25.67 26.88
N MET A 174 -0.70 24.47 26.72
CA MET A 174 -1.33 23.37 25.98
C MET A 174 -2.63 22.89 26.63
N THR A 175 -2.70 22.90 27.97
CA THR A 175 -3.94 22.58 28.70
C THR A 175 -5.03 23.62 28.44
N LEU A 176 -4.70 24.91 28.34
CA LEU A 176 -5.68 25.95 27.97
C LEU A 176 -6.21 25.74 26.54
N ILE A 177 -5.34 25.38 25.58
CA ILE A 177 -5.77 25.02 24.22
C ILE A 177 -6.74 23.84 24.26
N LYS A 178 -6.40 22.76 24.98
CA LYS A 178 -7.28 21.61 25.18
C LYS A 178 -8.63 22.04 25.79
N MET A 179 -8.61 22.82 26.86
CA MET A 179 -9.83 23.25 27.54
C MET A 179 -10.73 24.06 26.61
N TYR A 180 -10.16 25.03 25.88
CA TYR A 180 -10.89 25.81 24.89
C TYR A 180 -11.51 24.95 23.79
N LEU A 181 -10.74 23.99 23.25
CA LEU A 181 -11.22 23.04 22.24
C LEU A 181 -12.40 22.22 22.78
N VAL A 182 -12.22 21.58 23.94
CA VAL A 182 -13.24 20.73 24.55
C VAL A 182 -14.48 21.54 24.93
N GLY A 183 -14.31 22.76 25.45
CA GLY A 183 -15.40 23.68 25.77
C GLY A 183 -16.21 24.05 24.53
N THR A 184 -15.52 24.40 23.43
CA THR A 184 -16.16 24.72 22.14
C THR A 184 -16.90 23.52 21.57
N LEU A 185 -16.30 22.32 21.62
CA LEU A 185 -16.93 21.08 21.17
C LEU A 185 -18.16 20.71 21.99
N ARG A 186 -18.15 20.92 23.32
CA ARG A 186 -19.34 20.73 24.15
C ARG A 186 -20.44 21.74 23.86
N ALA A 187 -20.08 23.01 23.67
CA ALA A 187 -21.04 24.06 23.35
C ALA A 187 -21.77 23.77 22.03
N ILE A 188 -21.02 23.42 20.97
CA ILE A 188 -21.62 23.07 19.67
C ILE A 188 -22.43 21.78 19.74
N HIS A 189 -21.98 20.78 20.51
CA HIS A 189 -22.75 19.57 20.78
C HIS A 189 -24.13 19.90 21.38
N THR A 190 -24.17 20.73 22.42
CA THR A 190 -25.44 21.12 23.06
C THR A 190 -26.35 21.95 22.15
N ASP A 191 -25.81 22.86 21.32
CA ASP A 191 -26.62 23.63 20.35
C ASP A 191 -27.22 22.71 19.28
N ILE A 192 -26.42 21.79 18.72
CA ILE A 192 -26.88 20.86 17.69
C ILE A 192 -27.91 19.89 18.28
N GLN A 193 -27.62 19.27 19.42
CA GLN A 193 -28.51 18.32 20.06
C GLN A 193 -29.88 18.94 20.38
N LYS A 194 -29.90 20.20 20.84
CA LYS A 194 -31.14 20.94 21.08
C LYS A 194 -31.94 21.15 19.79
N ARG A 195 -31.28 21.62 18.72
CA ARG A 195 -31.95 21.85 17.42
C ARG A 195 -32.46 20.57 16.77
N MET A 196 -31.74 19.46 16.95
CA MET A 196 -32.16 18.15 16.46
C MET A 196 -33.35 17.58 17.24
N ALA A 197 -33.54 17.96 18.51
CA ALA A 197 -34.67 17.51 19.31
C ALA A 197 -35.96 18.33 19.10
N GLU A 198 -35.83 19.60 18.68
CA GLU A 198 -36.96 20.54 18.59
C GLU A 198 -37.69 20.53 17.24
N THR A 199 -37.08 19.99 16.18
CA THR A 199 -37.61 20.10 14.80
C THR A 199 -37.48 18.77 14.05
N ASP A 200 -38.52 18.35 13.33
CA ASP A 200 -38.42 17.30 12.32
C ASP A 200 -37.59 17.85 11.14
N LEU A 201 -36.28 17.61 11.19
CA LEU A 201 -35.33 18.17 10.24
C LEU A 201 -35.29 17.35 8.94
N SER A 202 -35.27 18.05 7.80
CA SER A 202 -34.92 17.46 6.51
C SER A 202 -33.48 16.91 6.54
N SER A 203 -33.20 15.86 5.76
CA SER A 203 -31.87 15.25 5.62
C SER A 203 -30.77 16.29 5.33
N VAL A 204 -31.06 17.28 4.47
CA VAL A 204 -30.12 18.37 4.14
C VAL A 204 -29.84 19.27 5.34
N ALA A 205 -30.87 19.57 6.14
CA ALA A 205 -30.73 20.40 7.34
C ALA A 205 -29.95 19.66 8.44
N ALA A 206 -30.18 18.35 8.59
CA ALA A 206 -29.42 17.50 9.49
C ALA A 206 -27.93 17.44 9.08
N HIS A 207 -27.64 17.21 7.79
CA HIS A 207 -26.28 17.22 7.27
C HIS A 207 -25.58 18.57 7.49
N HIS A 208 -26.27 19.69 7.27
CA HIS A 208 -25.73 21.03 7.55
C HIS A 208 -25.34 21.18 9.03
N LEU A 209 -26.21 20.79 9.96
CA LEU A 209 -25.91 20.84 11.39
C LEU A 209 -24.75 19.91 11.78
N LEU A 210 -24.68 18.72 11.19
CA LEU A 210 -23.66 17.73 11.53
C LEU A 210 -22.29 18.06 10.95
N TYR A 211 -22.19 18.60 9.74
CA TYR A 211 -20.89 18.78 9.07
C TYR A 211 -20.51 20.24 8.89
N THR A 212 -21.35 21.04 8.22
CA THR A 212 -20.98 22.41 7.88
C THR A 212 -20.81 23.31 9.12
N LYS A 213 -21.61 23.10 10.17
CA LYS A 213 -21.43 23.81 11.44
C LYS A 213 -20.09 23.47 12.10
N PHE A 214 -19.68 22.20 12.09
CA PHE A 214 -18.35 21.83 12.59
C PHE A 214 -17.25 22.43 11.71
N GLN A 215 -17.41 22.40 10.39
CA GLN A 215 -16.47 23.00 9.44
C GLN A 215 -16.27 24.50 9.68
N SER A 216 -17.31 25.23 10.11
CA SER A 216 -17.18 26.65 10.47
C SER A 216 -16.26 26.93 11.66
N LEU A 217 -15.99 25.92 12.52
CA LEU A 217 -15.07 26.05 13.65
C LEU A 217 -13.60 25.84 13.25
N VAL A 218 -13.33 25.20 12.10
CA VAL A 218 -11.99 24.81 11.64
C VAL A 218 -11.01 25.99 11.63
N PRO A 219 -11.34 27.18 11.08
CA PRO A 219 -10.39 28.30 11.04
C PRO A 219 -9.93 28.77 12.42
N SER A 220 -10.77 28.60 13.44
CA SER A 220 -10.47 29.02 14.82
C SER A 220 -9.74 27.95 15.63
N LEU A 221 -10.08 26.68 15.46
CA LEU A 221 -9.57 25.58 16.27
C LEU A 221 -8.36 24.90 15.66
N SER A 222 -8.33 24.76 14.33
CA SER A 222 -7.28 24.01 13.66
C SER A 222 -5.87 24.59 13.87
N PRO A 223 -5.63 25.91 13.84
CA PRO A 223 -4.29 26.44 14.13
C PRO A 223 -3.82 26.09 15.54
N LEU A 224 -4.71 26.19 16.53
CA LEU A 224 -4.39 25.88 17.93
C LEU A 224 -4.10 24.39 18.13
N VAL A 225 -4.86 23.51 17.49
CA VAL A 225 -4.64 22.06 17.53
C VAL A 225 -3.33 21.69 16.86
N MET A 226 -3.00 22.31 15.73
CA MET A 226 -1.74 22.06 15.03
C MET A 226 -0.53 22.46 15.87
N GLU A 227 -0.60 23.59 16.58
CA GLU A 227 0.44 24.02 17.52
C GLU A 227 0.61 23.04 18.70
N LEU A 228 -0.47 22.40 19.15
CA LEU A 228 -0.44 21.32 20.14
C LEU A 228 0.17 20.03 19.58
N GLU A 229 -0.23 19.62 18.36
CA GLU A 229 0.29 18.43 17.68
C GLU A 229 1.81 18.54 17.43
N ASN A 230 2.27 19.67 16.90
CA ASN A 230 3.68 19.93 16.63
C ASN A 230 4.54 19.82 17.91
N ARG A 231 4.03 20.30 19.05
CA ARG A 231 4.74 20.23 20.33
C ARG A 231 4.62 18.88 21.01
N ALA A 232 3.54 18.15 20.80
CA ALA A 232 3.42 16.78 21.27
C ALA A 232 4.48 15.85 20.65
N LEU A 233 4.90 16.12 19.41
CA LEU A 233 6.05 15.42 18.79
C LEU A 233 7.38 15.71 19.50
N SER A 234 7.60 16.96 19.90
CA SER A 234 8.84 17.39 20.59
C SER A 234 8.88 17.00 22.07
N HIS A 235 7.71 16.85 22.71
CA HIS A 235 7.55 16.59 24.15
C HIS A 235 6.47 15.53 24.42
N PRO A 236 6.69 14.27 24.00
CA PRO A 236 5.66 13.22 24.07
C PRO A 236 5.23 12.91 25.52
N ASP A 237 6.19 12.79 26.45
CA ASP A 237 5.95 12.37 27.84
C ASP A 237 4.92 13.21 28.62
N GLN A 238 4.70 14.46 28.21
CA GLN A 238 3.84 15.41 28.92
C GLN A 238 2.60 15.84 28.12
N LEU A 239 2.68 15.85 26.79
CA LEU A 239 1.65 16.44 25.93
C LEU A 239 0.84 15.40 25.14
N GLU A 240 1.35 14.18 24.96
CA GLU A 240 0.64 13.13 24.23
C GLU A 240 -0.69 12.78 24.91
N SER A 241 -0.73 12.74 26.25
CA SER A 241 -1.97 12.49 27.00
C SER A 241 -3.01 13.60 26.78
N LEU A 242 -2.59 14.86 26.69
CA LEU A 242 -3.48 15.99 26.43
C LEU A 242 -4.04 15.94 25.01
N LEU A 243 -3.20 15.65 24.02
CA LEU A 243 -3.63 15.48 22.63
C LEU A 243 -4.58 14.28 22.48
N SER A 244 -4.27 13.17 23.17
CA SER A 244 -5.10 11.97 23.25
C SER A 244 -6.49 12.30 23.81
N GLU A 245 -6.59 13.15 24.84
CA GLU A 245 -7.86 13.65 25.38
C GLU A 245 -8.62 14.52 24.36
N CYS A 246 -7.94 15.37 23.58
CA CYS A 246 -8.56 16.14 22.50
C CYS A 246 -9.23 15.23 21.46
N HIS A 247 -8.51 14.21 20.97
CA HIS A 247 -9.07 13.23 20.02
C HIS A 247 -10.29 12.52 20.60
N THR A 248 -10.19 12.05 21.85
CA THR A 248 -11.30 11.34 22.51
C THR A 248 -12.50 12.26 22.73
N ALA A 249 -12.31 13.52 23.12
CA ALA A 249 -13.39 14.47 23.30
C ALA A 249 -14.12 14.78 21.98
N TYR A 250 -13.37 15.01 20.90
CA TYR A 250 -13.92 15.20 19.56
C TYR A 250 -14.75 14.00 19.12
N LEU A 251 -14.15 12.80 19.11
CA LEU A 251 -14.82 11.57 18.67
C LEU A 251 -16.02 11.22 19.55
N SER A 252 -15.97 11.52 20.86
CA SER A 252 -17.11 11.34 21.76
C SER A 252 -18.30 12.24 21.39
N VAL A 253 -18.03 13.50 21.04
CA VAL A 253 -19.08 14.44 20.59
C VAL A 253 -19.67 13.98 19.26
N ARG A 254 -18.81 13.58 18.30
CA ARG A 254 -19.27 13.05 17.00
C ARG A 254 -20.12 11.80 17.17
N ARG A 255 -19.65 10.84 17.96
CA ARG A 255 -20.39 9.60 18.28
C ARG A 255 -21.78 9.88 18.83
N ALA A 256 -21.89 10.79 19.79
CA ALA A 256 -23.17 11.10 20.43
C ALA A 256 -24.19 11.74 19.46
N LEU A 257 -23.73 12.46 18.44
CA LEU A 257 -24.60 13.09 17.44
C LEU A 257 -24.93 12.15 16.28
N LEU A 258 -23.96 11.35 15.82
CA LEU A 258 -24.05 10.58 14.59
C LEU A 258 -24.70 9.20 14.80
N VAL A 259 -24.34 8.48 15.88
CA VAL A 259 -24.80 7.10 16.12
C VAL A 259 -26.34 6.98 16.16
N PRO A 260 -27.09 7.85 16.87
CA PRO A 260 -28.55 7.79 16.85
C PRO A 260 -29.15 7.90 15.44
N ARG A 261 -28.56 8.76 14.59
CA ARG A 261 -29.01 8.95 13.22
C ARG A 261 -28.68 7.76 12.33
N VAL A 262 -27.46 7.22 12.43
CA VAL A 262 -27.05 6.03 11.69
C VAL A 262 -27.96 4.85 12.05
N MET A 263 -28.27 4.64 13.34
CA MET A 263 -29.21 3.60 13.75
C MET A 263 -30.63 3.83 13.22
N GLU A 264 -31.09 5.08 13.13
CA GLU A 264 -32.39 5.43 12.54
C GLU A 264 -32.44 5.11 11.04
N GLU A 265 -31.41 5.50 10.28
CA GLU A 265 -31.30 5.22 8.85
C GLU A 265 -31.19 3.70 8.59
N ILE A 266 -30.36 2.98 9.34
CA ILE A 266 -30.25 1.51 9.25
C ILE A 266 -31.59 0.84 9.56
N ARG A 267 -32.31 1.28 10.60
CA ARG A 267 -33.66 0.78 10.90
C ARG A 267 -34.64 1.10 9.75
N GLY A 268 -34.49 2.25 9.10
CA GLY A 268 -35.26 2.68 7.94
C GLY A 268 -35.08 1.77 6.72
N LEU A 269 -33.91 1.14 6.56
CA LEU A 269 -33.66 0.11 5.54
C LEU A 269 -34.43 -1.21 5.79
N GLN A 270 -35.22 -1.25 6.87
CA GLN A 270 -36.02 -2.40 7.30
C GLN A 270 -35.22 -3.70 7.20
N PRO A 271 -34.12 -3.84 7.99
CA PRO A 271 -33.19 -4.93 7.83
C PRO A 271 -33.96 -6.23 7.76
N GLY A 272 -34.89 -6.51 8.70
CA GLY A 272 -35.78 -7.68 8.71
C GLY A 272 -36.48 -8.08 7.40
N GLN A 273 -36.89 -7.13 6.56
CA GLN A 273 -37.71 -7.37 5.35
C GLN A 273 -36.94 -7.23 4.04
N SER A 274 -35.86 -6.44 4.03
CA SER A 274 -35.06 -6.24 2.82
C SER A 274 -34.28 -7.49 2.44
N GLU A 275 -34.09 -7.68 1.13
CA GLU A 275 -33.22 -8.73 0.61
C GLU A 275 -31.76 -8.47 1.04
N LEU A 276 -31.00 -9.54 1.30
CA LEU A 276 -29.64 -9.43 1.81
C LEU A 276 -28.73 -8.58 0.90
N ILE A 277 -28.86 -8.73 -0.42
CA ILE A 277 -28.10 -7.97 -1.41
C ILE A 277 -28.43 -6.49 -1.34
N GLU A 278 -29.71 -6.14 -1.33
CA GLU A 278 -30.15 -4.75 -1.27
C GLU A 278 -29.71 -4.07 0.03
N LEU A 279 -29.86 -4.77 1.16
CA LEU A 279 -29.39 -4.29 2.47
C LEU A 279 -27.88 -4.08 2.48
N THR A 280 -27.11 -5.00 1.90
CA THR A 280 -25.64 -4.88 1.79
C THR A 280 -25.27 -3.69 0.91
N ARG A 281 -25.86 -3.57 -0.29
CA ARG A 281 -25.54 -2.52 -1.25
C ARG A 281 -25.88 -1.13 -0.72
N VAL A 282 -27.11 -0.94 -0.23
CA VAL A 282 -27.57 0.37 0.25
C VAL A 282 -26.94 0.70 1.60
N GLY A 283 -26.90 -0.26 2.53
CA GLY A 283 -26.35 -0.08 3.87
C GLY A 283 -24.84 0.18 3.85
N CYS A 284 -24.06 -0.63 3.15
CA CYS A 284 -22.60 -0.43 3.09
C CYS A 284 -22.23 0.81 2.27
N SER A 285 -23.00 1.17 1.23
CA SER A 285 -22.79 2.43 0.50
C SER A 285 -23.05 3.66 1.38
N TYR A 286 -24.14 3.65 2.15
CA TYR A 286 -24.44 4.70 3.13
C TYR A 286 -23.32 4.82 4.18
N LEU A 287 -22.89 3.69 4.77
CA LEU A 287 -21.80 3.70 5.75
C LEU A 287 -20.48 4.15 5.15
N LYS A 288 -20.17 3.76 3.91
CA LYS A 288 -19.00 4.27 3.18
C LYS A 288 -19.03 5.79 3.09
N GLN A 289 -20.16 6.38 2.70
CA GLN A 289 -20.32 7.83 2.63
C GLN A 289 -20.11 8.48 4.00
N VAL A 290 -20.79 8.00 5.03
CA VAL A 290 -20.67 8.53 6.40
C VAL A 290 -19.23 8.44 6.91
N CYS A 291 -18.56 7.30 6.73
CA CYS A 291 -17.16 7.14 7.15
C CYS A 291 -16.21 8.08 6.38
N THR A 292 -16.45 8.29 5.09
CA THR A 292 -15.67 9.21 4.25
C THR A 292 -15.85 10.66 4.72
N GLU A 293 -17.09 11.09 4.99
CA GLU A 293 -17.39 12.44 5.50
C GLU A 293 -16.77 12.66 6.89
N GLU A 294 -16.89 11.69 7.80
CA GLU A 294 -16.29 11.76 9.14
C GLU A 294 -14.77 11.81 9.09
N PHE A 295 -14.15 11.00 8.23
CA PHE A 295 -12.70 11.00 8.03
C PHE A 295 -12.21 12.36 7.51
N ASN A 296 -12.88 12.89 6.49
CA ASN A 296 -12.55 14.19 5.90
C ASN A 296 -12.74 15.34 6.90
N LEU A 297 -13.81 15.29 7.72
CA LEU A 297 -14.03 16.29 8.75
C LEU A 297 -12.96 16.20 9.84
N PHE A 298 -12.62 15.00 10.32
CA PHE A 298 -11.58 14.80 11.34
C PHE A 298 -10.23 15.33 10.87
N ARG A 299 -9.83 15.03 9.62
CA ARG A 299 -8.58 15.48 9.00
C ARG A 299 -8.46 17.01 8.87
N ARG A 300 -9.59 17.74 8.88
CA ARG A 300 -9.59 19.22 8.92
C ARG A 300 -9.17 19.77 10.28
N PHE A 301 -9.33 19.00 11.36
CA PHE A 301 -8.95 19.40 12.72
C PHE A 301 -7.60 18.84 13.14
N PHE A 302 -7.34 17.57 12.86
CA PHE A 302 -6.19 16.83 13.38
C PHE A 302 -5.35 16.22 12.26
N ASN A 303 -4.04 16.22 12.44
CA ASN A 303 -3.07 15.51 11.60
C ASN A 303 -2.58 14.19 12.23
N SER A 304 -3.10 13.83 13.40
CA SER A 304 -2.76 12.61 14.15
C SER A 304 -4.00 11.91 14.72
N GLY A 305 -3.84 10.73 15.35
CA GLY A 305 -4.94 10.02 16.01
C GLY A 305 -5.72 9.01 15.15
N GLU A 306 -5.14 8.57 14.03
CA GLU A 306 -5.71 7.61 13.08
C GLU A 306 -6.27 6.34 13.76
N ASP A 307 -5.51 5.73 14.67
CA ASP A 307 -5.92 4.56 15.45
C ASP A 307 -7.24 4.71 16.21
N LYS A 308 -7.51 5.91 16.73
CA LYS A 308 -8.77 6.19 17.45
C LYS A 308 -9.91 6.46 16.49
N LEU A 309 -9.60 7.10 15.36
CA LEU A 309 -10.55 7.34 14.29
C LEU A 309 -11.04 6.03 13.69
N TYR A 310 -10.14 5.09 13.36
CA TYR A 310 -10.53 3.77 12.83
C TYR A 310 -11.41 3.00 13.81
N ARG A 311 -11.05 2.93 15.10
CA ARG A 311 -11.93 2.31 16.13
C ARG A 311 -13.29 2.99 16.25
N TYR A 312 -13.37 4.29 15.99
CA TYR A 312 -14.64 5.01 15.96
C TYR A 312 -15.47 4.64 14.72
N LEU A 313 -14.85 4.59 13.54
CA LEU A 313 -15.48 4.21 12.28
C LEU A 313 -15.94 2.73 12.30
N GLU A 314 -15.13 1.81 12.81
CA GLU A 314 -15.49 0.41 13.06
C GLU A 314 -16.75 0.33 13.92
N GLY A 315 -16.79 1.07 15.04
CA GLY A 315 -17.97 1.10 15.90
C GLY A 315 -19.23 1.66 15.26
N ILE A 316 -19.12 2.49 14.21
CA ILE A 316 -20.27 2.91 13.40
C ILE A 316 -20.72 1.76 12.48
N CYS A 317 -19.76 1.07 11.86
CA CYS A 317 -20.03 -0.06 10.97
C CYS A 317 -20.62 -1.28 11.70
N ASP A 318 -20.27 -1.48 12.97
CA ASP A 318 -20.81 -2.55 13.82
C ASP A 318 -22.35 -2.55 13.86
N HIS A 319 -22.98 -1.37 13.80
CA HIS A 319 -24.44 -1.25 13.81
C HIS A 319 -25.12 -1.92 12.60
N LEU A 320 -24.51 -1.88 11.41
CA LEU A 320 -25.03 -2.60 10.25
C LEU A 320 -24.56 -4.06 10.26
N TYR A 321 -23.36 -4.32 10.77
CA TYR A 321 -22.80 -5.67 10.85
C TYR A 321 -23.63 -6.59 11.74
N ASP A 322 -24.16 -6.09 12.86
CA ASP A 322 -25.04 -6.84 13.75
C ASP A 322 -26.31 -7.37 13.05
N ASP A 323 -26.82 -6.62 12.05
CA ASP A 323 -27.97 -7.03 11.23
C ASP A 323 -27.57 -7.92 10.03
N LEU A 324 -26.45 -7.62 9.38
CA LEU A 324 -25.95 -8.36 8.21
C LEU A 324 -25.43 -9.75 8.57
N ARG A 325 -24.68 -9.87 9.66
CA ARG A 325 -23.97 -11.10 10.02
C ARG A 325 -24.91 -12.31 10.18
N PRO A 326 -26.02 -12.24 10.96
CA PRO A 326 -26.94 -13.36 11.07
C PRO A 326 -27.53 -13.78 9.72
N ARG A 327 -27.78 -12.83 8.82
CA ARG A 327 -28.36 -13.10 7.50
C ARG A 327 -27.38 -13.81 6.59
N ILE A 328 -26.14 -13.31 6.53
CA ILE A 328 -25.05 -13.94 5.80
C ILE A 328 -24.89 -15.39 6.29
N LEU A 329 -24.80 -15.61 7.62
CA LEU A 329 -24.61 -16.94 8.19
C LEU A 329 -25.77 -17.92 7.92
N HIS A 330 -27.00 -17.44 7.73
CA HIS A 330 -28.16 -18.29 7.47
C HIS A 330 -28.50 -18.43 5.97
N GLU A 331 -27.92 -17.61 5.10
CA GLU A 331 -28.16 -17.65 3.66
C GLU A 331 -27.82 -19.03 3.09
N GLN A 332 -28.68 -19.52 2.20
CA GLN A 332 -28.60 -20.85 1.60
C GLN A 332 -28.25 -20.76 0.11
N LYS A 333 -28.59 -19.65 -0.54
CA LYS A 333 -28.36 -19.47 -1.97
C LYS A 333 -26.91 -19.05 -2.23
N LEU A 334 -26.22 -19.83 -3.04
CA LEU A 334 -24.83 -19.54 -3.43
C LEU A 334 -24.73 -18.23 -4.23
N ASP A 335 -25.69 -17.98 -5.13
CA ASP A 335 -25.74 -16.76 -5.96
C ASP A 335 -25.80 -15.47 -5.13
N VAL A 336 -26.62 -15.47 -4.08
CA VAL A 336 -26.79 -14.32 -3.18
C VAL A 336 -25.49 -14.03 -2.44
N LEU A 337 -24.77 -15.06 -1.99
CA LEU A 337 -23.49 -14.91 -1.31
C LEU A 337 -22.38 -14.39 -2.25
N CYS A 338 -22.38 -14.84 -3.51
CA CYS A 338 -21.48 -14.30 -4.53
C CYS A 338 -21.74 -12.81 -4.74
N GLU A 339 -23.00 -12.42 -4.98
CA GLU A 339 -23.35 -11.02 -5.23
C GLU A 339 -23.04 -10.11 -4.03
N VAL A 340 -23.26 -10.60 -2.79
CA VAL A 340 -22.82 -9.90 -1.57
C VAL A 340 -21.31 -9.68 -1.57
N CYS A 341 -20.52 -10.70 -1.95
CA CYS A 341 -19.07 -10.56 -2.07
C CYS A 341 -18.68 -9.54 -3.17
N THR A 342 -19.35 -9.58 -4.34
CA THR A 342 -19.13 -8.64 -5.44
C THR A 342 -19.39 -7.20 -5.00
N VAL A 343 -20.50 -6.95 -4.30
CA VAL A 343 -20.87 -5.62 -3.79
C VAL A 343 -19.83 -5.14 -2.77
N LEU A 344 -19.44 -5.98 -1.82
CA LEU A 344 -18.43 -5.62 -0.82
C LEU A 344 -17.07 -5.33 -1.47
N GLN A 345 -16.61 -6.19 -2.39
CA GLN A 345 -15.37 -5.98 -3.13
C GLN A 345 -15.42 -4.70 -3.96
N ALA A 346 -16.51 -4.42 -4.66
CA ALA A 346 -16.68 -3.18 -5.44
C ALA A 346 -16.56 -1.93 -4.54
N LEU A 347 -17.16 -1.96 -3.34
CA LEU A 347 -17.04 -0.86 -2.38
C LEU A 347 -15.62 -0.68 -1.84
N MET A 348 -14.82 -1.76 -1.77
CA MET A 348 -13.42 -1.75 -1.32
C MET A 348 -12.42 -1.39 -2.42
N VAL A 349 -12.68 -1.77 -3.68
CA VAL A 349 -11.79 -1.55 -4.84
C VAL A 349 -11.75 -0.09 -5.28
N LEU A 350 -12.86 0.64 -5.11
CA LEU A 350 -12.94 2.08 -5.35
C LEU A 350 -11.95 2.92 -4.51
N ASP A 351 -11.22 2.31 -3.59
CA ASP A 351 -10.23 2.98 -2.74
C ASP A 351 -8.77 2.71 -3.17
N ILE A 352 -8.52 1.79 -4.11
CA ILE A 352 -7.18 1.51 -4.62
C ILE A 352 -6.71 2.76 -5.39
N PRO A 353 -5.63 3.44 -4.96
CA PRO A 353 -4.97 4.37 -5.85
C PRO A 353 -4.47 3.55 -7.03
N LEU A 354 -4.65 4.04 -8.25
CA LEU A 354 -3.78 3.69 -9.37
C LEU A 354 -2.35 4.08 -8.96
N GLN A 355 -1.68 3.24 -8.16
CA GLN A 355 -0.36 3.51 -7.63
C GLN A 355 0.66 2.98 -8.61
N SER A 356 1.49 3.92 -9.06
CA SER A 356 2.87 3.69 -9.47
C SER A 356 3.09 2.68 -10.60
N PHE A 357 2.76 3.09 -11.82
CA PHE A 357 3.65 2.78 -12.93
C PHE A 357 4.62 3.95 -13.12
N GLY A 358 5.90 3.72 -12.81
CA GLY A 358 7.00 4.55 -13.33
C GLY A 358 7.53 5.63 -12.40
N ASP A 359 8.62 5.27 -11.73
CA ASP A 359 9.70 6.11 -11.22
C ASP A 359 9.90 7.45 -11.96
N SER A 360 9.63 8.57 -11.28
CA SER A 360 10.19 9.90 -11.58
C SER A 360 9.97 10.80 -10.36
N GLY A 361 11.06 11.12 -9.65
CA GLY A 361 11.07 11.95 -8.44
C GLY A 361 10.62 13.39 -8.65
N ALA A 362 9.31 13.59 -8.81
CA ALA A 362 8.64 14.88 -8.74
C ALA A 362 7.52 14.81 -7.68
N PRO A 363 7.33 15.86 -6.85
CA PRO A 363 6.21 15.91 -5.91
C PRO A 363 4.89 15.88 -6.70
N PRO A 364 3.85 15.17 -6.19
CA PRO A 364 2.61 14.97 -6.94
C PRO A 364 1.92 16.33 -7.20
N PRO A 365 1.33 16.51 -8.39
CA PRO A 365 0.48 17.67 -8.66
C PRO A 365 -0.78 17.59 -7.78
N VAL A 366 -1.29 18.77 -7.44
CA VAL A 366 -2.50 18.99 -6.65
C VAL A 366 -3.65 18.17 -7.24
N ASP A 367 -4.23 17.27 -6.44
CA ASP A 367 -5.36 16.41 -6.85
C ASP A 367 -6.60 17.27 -7.13
N ASP A 368 -6.95 17.45 -8.41
CA ASP A 368 -8.32 17.70 -8.84
C ASP A 368 -9.03 16.34 -8.94
N ASP A 369 -9.78 16.00 -7.89
CA ASP A 369 -10.55 14.75 -7.79
C ASP A 369 -11.77 14.79 -8.76
N PRO A 370 -11.89 13.91 -9.77
CA PRO A 370 -12.87 14.05 -10.86
C PRO A 370 -14.34 13.78 -10.48
N LEU A 371 -14.67 13.55 -9.21
CA LEU A 371 -16.02 13.16 -8.78
C LEU A 371 -16.76 14.20 -7.92
N GLN A 372 -16.35 15.47 -7.91
CA GLN A 372 -17.11 16.55 -7.26
C GLN A 372 -18.30 17.09 -8.06
N LEU A 373 -19.12 16.23 -8.66
CA LEU A 373 -20.34 16.67 -9.39
C LEU A 373 -21.55 16.99 -8.48
N THR A 374 -21.36 17.10 -7.15
CA THR A 374 -22.46 17.45 -6.22
C THR A 374 -22.04 18.38 -5.07
N THR A 375 -21.12 19.32 -5.30
CA THR A 375 -20.88 20.40 -4.32
C THR A 375 -21.32 21.74 -4.89
N SER A 376 -22.13 22.45 -4.12
CA SER A 376 -22.64 23.77 -4.46
C SER A 376 -21.46 24.74 -4.64
N PRO A 377 -21.54 25.74 -5.55
CA PRO A 377 -20.42 26.61 -5.95
C PRO A 377 -19.95 27.61 -4.88
N THR A 378 -20.29 27.37 -3.61
CA THR A 378 -19.94 28.22 -2.45
C THR A 378 -18.81 27.64 -1.61
N LEU A 379 -18.42 26.36 -1.80
CA LEU A 379 -17.42 25.68 -0.99
C LEU A 379 -15.97 25.94 -1.43
N GLU A 380 -15.72 26.20 -2.71
CA GLU A 380 -14.36 26.44 -3.25
C GLU A 380 -13.77 27.80 -2.82
N ALA A 381 -14.61 28.76 -2.44
CA ALA A 381 -14.17 30.12 -2.10
C ALA A 381 -13.49 30.23 -0.71
N TYR A 382 -13.62 29.22 0.16
CA TYR A 382 -13.04 29.24 1.51
C TYR A 382 -11.69 28.49 1.63
N ASP A 383 -11.36 27.59 0.69
CA ASP A 383 -10.11 26.82 0.75
C ASP A 383 -8.88 27.63 0.32
N SER A 384 -9.05 28.77 -0.37
CA SER A 384 -7.93 29.62 -0.82
C SER A 384 -7.26 30.45 0.30
N GLN A 385 -7.70 30.34 1.56
CA GLN A 385 -7.22 31.16 2.68
C GLN A 385 -6.48 30.38 3.78
N LEU A 386 -6.28 29.07 3.64
CA LEU A 386 -5.56 28.25 4.62
C LEU A 386 -4.16 27.88 4.11
N PRO A 387 -3.13 27.84 4.99
CA PRO A 387 -1.79 27.41 4.60
C PRO A 387 -1.80 25.94 4.10
N PRO A 388 -0.94 25.58 3.13
CA PRO A 388 -0.85 24.22 2.62
C PRO A 388 -0.47 23.27 3.76
N ARG A 389 -1.36 22.33 4.09
CA ARG A 389 -1.15 21.36 5.17
C ARG A 389 -0.22 20.24 4.67
N THR A 390 0.76 19.87 5.48
CA THR A 390 1.50 18.62 5.31
C THR A 390 0.55 17.42 5.42
N PRO A 391 0.69 16.37 4.59
CA PRO A 391 -0.23 15.23 4.61
C PRO A 391 0.02 14.37 5.86
N GLY A 392 -0.73 14.63 6.94
CA GLY A 392 -0.58 13.90 8.21
C GLY A 392 -1.29 12.55 8.26
N LEU A 393 -2.56 12.48 7.84
CA LEU A 393 -3.32 11.22 7.78
C LEU A 393 -3.24 10.61 6.37
N ALA A 394 -3.15 9.28 6.29
CA ALA A 394 -3.26 8.52 5.05
C ALA A 394 -4.66 8.66 4.40
N LYS A 395 -4.88 8.06 3.23
CA LYS A 395 -6.23 7.96 2.65
C LYS A 395 -7.07 6.96 3.46
N LEU A 396 -8.37 7.20 3.61
CA LEU A 396 -9.27 6.24 4.24
C LEU A 396 -9.27 4.93 3.46
N HIS A 397 -8.94 3.84 4.14
CA HIS A 397 -9.03 2.48 3.62
C HIS A 397 -10.36 1.83 4.06
N ILE A 398 -11.42 1.92 3.25
CA ILE A 398 -12.72 1.26 3.54
C ILE A 398 -12.55 -0.26 3.57
N SER A 399 -11.54 -0.78 2.88
CA SER A 399 -11.16 -2.19 2.94
C SER A 399 -11.01 -2.68 4.39
N HIS A 400 -10.40 -1.90 5.28
CA HIS A 400 -10.25 -2.28 6.69
C HIS A 400 -11.60 -2.41 7.41
N LEU A 401 -12.55 -1.51 7.12
CA LEU A 401 -13.85 -1.44 7.77
C LEU A 401 -14.80 -2.57 7.31
N LEU A 402 -14.72 -3.00 6.05
CA LEU A 402 -15.61 -4.02 5.48
C LEU A 402 -15.01 -5.44 5.51
N GLN A 403 -13.74 -5.59 5.89
CA GLN A 403 -13.04 -6.87 5.78
C GLN A 403 -13.68 -7.99 6.61
N MET A 404 -14.21 -7.69 7.80
CA MET A 404 -14.89 -8.69 8.63
C MET A 404 -16.16 -9.23 7.97
N VAL A 405 -16.96 -8.34 7.38
CA VAL A 405 -18.20 -8.71 6.68
C VAL A 405 -17.89 -9.57 5.45
N LEU A 406 -16.86 -9.17 4.68
CA LEU A 406 -16.41 -9.93 3.52
C LEU A 406 -15.90 -11.32 3.92
N GLN A 407 -15.10 -11.42 5.00
CA GLN A 407 -14.60 -12.72 5.47
C GLN A 407 -15.71 -13.67 5.90
N ASP A 408 -16.75 -13.17 6.59
CA ASP A 408 -17.90 -13.98 6.97
C ASP A 408 -18.70 -14.45 5.74
N ALA A 409 -18.89 -13.58 4.75
CA ALA A 409 -19.55 -13.93 3.49
C ALA A 409 -18.76 -14.97 2.69
N GLN A 410 -17.45 -14.80 2.54
CA GLN A 410 -16.55 -15.75 1.88
C GLN A 410 -16.49 -17.10 2.60
N THR A 411 -16.42 -17.09 3.94
CA THR A 411 -16.42 -18.32 4.75
C THR A 411 -17.73 -19.07 4.58
N ARG A 412 -18.86 -18.36 4.60
CA ARG A 412 -20.17 -18.96 4.36
C ARG A 412 -20.28 -19.52 2.94
N LEU A 413 -19.83 -18.76 1.94
CA LEU A 413 -19.81 -19.16 0.54
C LEU A 413 -19.05 -20.48 0.36
N PHE A 414 -17.86 -20.59 0.97
CA PHE A 414 -17.05 -21.81 0.95
C PHE A 414 -17.81 -23.01 1.55
N PHE A 415 -18.34 -22.89 2.77
CA PHE A 415 -19.07 -24.00 3.40
C PHE A 415 -20.33 -24.39 2.63
N LYS A 416 -20.99 -23.43 1.97
CA LYS A 416 -22.15 -23.70 1.13
C LYS A 416 -21.78 -24.45 -0.13
N ALA A 417 -20.72 -24.02 -0.81
CA ALA A 417 -20.21 -24.74 -1.96
C ALA A 417 -19.75 -26.15 -1.59
N GLN A 418 -19.07 -26.32 -0.47
CA GLN A 418 -18.67 -27.65 0.02
C GLN A 418 -19.89 -28.54 0.30
N ALA A 419 -20.96 -27.99 0.89
CA ALA A 419 -22.20 -28.74 1.10
C ALA A 419 -22.88 -29.16 -0.22
N ILE A 420 -22.86 -28.30 -1.24
CA ILE A 420 -23.33 -28.63 -2.60
C ILE A 420 -22.49 -29.76 -3.19
N VAL A 421 -21.16 -29.69 -3.11
CA VAL A 421 -20.26 -30.75 -3.58
C VAL A 421 -20.56 -32.10 -2.90
N GLN A 422 -20.80 -32.12 -1.58
CA GLN A 422 -21.11 -33.38 -0.88
C GLN A 422 -22.51 -33.93 -1.21
N SER A 423 -23.50 -33.07 -1.43
CA SER A 423 -24.89 -33.50 -1.64
C SER A 423 -25.24 -33.75 -3.10
N GLU A 424 -24.83 -32.86 -4.00
CA GLU A 424 -25.18 -32.89 -5.43
C GLU A 424 -24.12 -33.57 -6.32
N ILE A 425 -22.91 -33.80 -5.82
CA ILE A 425 -21.88 -34.57 -6.54
C ILE A 425 -21.68 -35.91 -5.83
N ARG A 426 -21.07 -35.93 -4.62
CA ARG A 426 -20.71 -37.19 -3.95
C ARG A 426 -21.90 -38.12 -3.68
N SER A 427 -23.00 -37.57 -3.20
CA SER A 427 -24.20 -38.34 -2.82
C SER A 427 -25.26 -38.35 -3.91
N TYR A 428 -24.88 -37.98 -5.15
CA TYR A 428 -25.82 -37.91 -6.26
C TYR A 428 -26.35 -39.30 -6.64
N ALA A 429 -27.66 -39.47 -6.62
CA ALA A 429 -28.32 -40.68 -7.11
C ALA A 429 -28.84 -40.45 -8.52
N ALA A 430 -28.19 -41.06 -9.50
CA ALA A 430 -28.53 -40.94 -10.92
C ALA A 430 -29.98 -41.35 -11.19
N GLN A 431 -30.80 -40.44 -11.73
CA GLN A 431 -32.18 -40.75 -12.08
C GLN A 431 -32.25 -41.42 -13.45
N PRO A 432 -33.31 -42.21 -13.73
CA PRO A 432 -33.45 -42.87 -15.03
C PRO A 432 -33.38 -41.91 -16.23
N LYS A 433 -33.96 -40.71 -16.06
CA LYS A 433 -33.94 -39.60 -17.03
C LYS A 433 -32.54 -39.00 -17.26
N ASP A 434 -31.67 -39.01 -16.26
CA ASP A 434 -30.35 -38.39 -16.35
C ASP A 434 -29.39 -39.29 -17.14
N LEU A 435 -29.70 -40.58 -17.18
CA LEU A 435 -28.98 -41.64 -17.88
C LEU A 435 -29.67 -42.03 -19.19
N ASP A 436 -30.58 -41.22 -19.73
CA ASP A 436 -31.31 -41.53 -20.97
C ASP A 436 -30.46 -41.27 -22.23
N TYR A 437 -29.27 -41.87 -22.28
CA TYR A 437 -28.37 -41.83 -23.42
C TYR A 437 -28.56 -43.10 -24.26
N PRO A 438 -28.63 -43.00 -25.61
CA PRO A 438 -28.39 -41.83 -26.46
C PRO A 438 -29.62 -40.95 -26.75
N ALA A 439 -30.82 -41.23 -26.23
CA ALA A 439 -32.05 -40.51 -26.58
C ALA A 439 -31.94 -38.99 -26.31
N LYS A 440 -31.38 -38.61 -25.17
CA LYS A 440 -31.09 -37.23 -24.76
C LYS A 440 -30.20 -36.47 -25.75
N LEU A 441 -29.36 -37.17 -26.53
CA LEU A 441 -28.52 -36.56 -27.57
C LEU A 441 -29.23 -36.45 -28.92
N LYS A 442 -30.23 -37.30 -29.18
CA LYS A 442 -31.02 -37.29 -30.42
C LYS A 442 -32.13 -36.25 -30.40
N ASP A 443 -32.70 -35.98 -29.22
CA ASP A 443 -33.75 -34.98 -29.03
C ASP A 443 -33.22 -33.55 -29.20
N VAL A 444 -31.91 -33.36 -29.01
CA VAL A 444 -31.20 -32.12 -29.37
C VAL A 444 -30.80 -32.24 -30.84
N ALA A 445 -31.72 -31.91 -31.76
CA ALA A 445 -31.43 -31.73 -33.18
C ALA A 445 -30.18 -30.86 -33.38
N PRO A 446 -29.41 -31.00 -34.49
CA PRO A 446 -28.23 -30.19 -34.74
C PRO A 446 -28.65 -28.73 -34.90
N CYS A 447 -28.67 -28.00 -33.79
CA CYS A 447 -28.78 -26.56 -33.82
C CYS A 447 -27.58 -26.07 -34.62
N GLY A 448 -27.85 -25.29 -35.66
CA GLY A 448 -26.86 -24.70 -36.52
C GLY A 448 -25.80 -23.98 -35.68
N LYS A 449 -24.64 -23.80 -36.31
CA LYS A 449 -23.53 -22.98 -35.82
C LYS A 449 -24.07 -21.81 -35.00
N PRO A 450 -23.57 -21.53 -33.77
CA PRO A 450 -23.86 -20.26 -33.15
C PRO A 450 -23.38 -19.18 -34.13
N ASP A 451 -24.32 -18.36 -34.59
CA ASP A 451 -23.97 -17.10 -35.23
C ASP A 451 -23.15 -16.33 -34.20
N ILE A 452 -21.88 -16.12 -34.53
CA ILE A 452 -20.98 -15.28 -33.78
C ILE A 452 -21.49 -13.86 -34.00
N GLU A 453 -22.33 -13.37 -33.09
CA GLU A 453 -22.34 -11.96 -32.77
C GLU A 453 -21.11 -11.75 -31.87
N ASP A 454 -20.05 -11.22 -32.46
CA ASP A 454 -18.90 -10.67 -31.75
C ASP A 454 -19.40 -9.50 -30.89
N GLU A 455 -19.95 -9.79 -29.72
CA GLU A 455 -19.96 -8.83 -28.61
C GLU A 455 -18.58 -8.90 -27.96
N ASP A 456 -17.67 -8.08 -28.50
CA ASP A 456 -16.46 -7.63 -27.82
C ASP A 456 -16.87 -6.87 -26.53
N GLU A 457 -17.27 -7.59 -25.48
CA GLU A 457 -17.12 -7.08 -24.12
C GLU A 457 -15.64 -7.24 -23.74
N GLU A 458 -14.84 -6.24 -24.14
CA GLU A 458 -13.60 -5.89 -23.44
C GLU A 458 -13.95 -5.44 -22.00
N GLY A 459 -14.33 -6.39 -21.17
CA GLY A 459 -14.33 -6.26 -19.72
C GLY A 459 -13.00 -6.75 -19.17
N ASP A 460 -12.16 -5.85 -18.68
CA ASP A 460 -10.84 -6.08 -18.06
C ASP A 460 -10.94 -6.82 -16.70
N GLY A 461 -11.76 -7.87 -16.63
CA GLY A 461 -11.99 -8.68 -15.44
C GLY A 461 -11.35 -10.07 -15.59
N VAL A 462 -10.62 -10.51 -14.56
CA VAL A 462 -10.06 -11.87 -14.41
C VAL A 462 -11.21 -12.87 -14.14
N THR A 463 -12.14 -13.00 -15.07
CA THR A 463 -13.17 -14.05 -15.07
C THR A 463 -12.54 -15.34 -15.56
N LEU A 464 -12.84 -16.46 -14.88
CA LEU A 464 -12.49 -17.79 -15.38
C LEU A 464 -13.04 -17.97 -16.79
N LYS A 465 -12.15 -17.97 -17.79
CA LYS A 465 -12.48 -18.40 -19.15
C LYS A 465 -12.66 -19.92 -19.17
N MET A 466 -13.77 -20.39 -18.60
CA MET A 466 -14.21 -21.77 -18.77
C MET A 466 -14.65 -21.96 -20.22
N PRO A 467 -14.22 -23.04 -20.90
CA PRO A 467 -14.58 -23.26 -22.30
C PRO A 467 -16.11 -23.36 -22.45
N ILE A 468 -16.65 -22.73 -23.50
CA ILE A 468 -18.07 -22.81 -23.90
C ILE A 468 -18.32 -24.24 -24.40
N LEU A 469 -18.50 -25.15 -23.46
CA LEU A 469 -18.68 -26.55 -23.75
C LEU A 469 -20.17 -26.84 -24.01
N GLU A 470 -20.58 -26.77 -25.27
CA GLU A 470 -21.84 -27.37 -25.78
C GLU A 470 -23.13 -26.90 -25.05
N PRO A 471 -24.36 -27.24 -25.48
CA PRO A 471 -25.53 -26.90 -24.68
C PRO A 471 -25.50 -27.67 -23.35
N GLU A 472 -25.43 -26.92 -22.24
CA GLU A 472 -25.39 -27.39 -20.83
C GLU A 472 -26.50 -28.42 -20.50
N SER A 473 -27.59 -28.43 -21.27
CA SER A 473 -28.71 -29.35 -21.14
C SER A 473 -28.38 -30.82 -21.45
N THR A 474 -27.30 -31.09 -22.18
CA THR A 474 -26.90 -32.45 -22.59
C THR A 474 -25.97 -33.15 -21.60
N TRP A 475 -25.48 -32.42 -20.60
CA TRP A 475 -24.50 -32.90 -19.65
C TRP A 475 -25.11 -33.71 -18.51
N TYR A 476 -24.26 -34.55 -17.91
CA TYR A 476 -24.57 -35.25 -16.68
C TYR A 476 -24.64 -34.26 -15.51
N PRO A 477 -25.70 -34.25 -14.66
CA PRO A 477 -25.93 -33.17 -13.70
C PRO A 477 -24.78 -32.90 -12.71
N PRO A 478 -24.08 -33.90 -12.14
CA PRO A 478 -22.89 -33.67 -11.32
C PRO A 478 -21.77 -32.88 -12.01
N LEU A 479 -21.58 -33.04 -13.32
CA LEU A 479 -20.61 -32.27 -14.09
C LEU A 479 -21.02 -30.79 -14.17
N LEU A 480 -22.30 -30.53 -14.44
CA LEU A 480 -22.84 -29.17 -14.49
C LEU A 480 -22.75 -28.47 -13.13
N THR A 481 -23.10 -29.16 -12.04
CA THR A 481 -22.94 -28.64 -10.68
C THR A 481 -21.47 -28.34 -10.38
N THR A 482 -20.54 -29.21 -10.77
CA THR A 482 -19.10 -28.98 -10.61
C THR A 482 -18.67 -27.68 -11.28
N VAL A 483 -19.00 -27.49 -12.56
CA VAL A 483 -18.65 -26.25 -13.29
C VAL A 483 -19.26 -25.02 -12.64
N ASN A 484 -20.53 -25.07 -12.29
CA ASN A 484 -21.22 -23.94 -11.68
C ASN A 484 -20.63 -23.53 -10.33
N VAL A 485 -20.26 -24.49 -9.49
CA VAL A 485 -19.61 -24.22 -8.21
C VAL A 485 -18.22 -23.60 -8.43
N LEU A 486 -17.41 -24.18 -9.32
CA LEU A 486 -16.04 -23.68 -9.57
C LEU A 486 -16.04 -22.29 -10.20
N ARG A 487 -16.92 -22.04 -11.17
CA ARG A 487 -17.08 -20.72 -11.79
C ARG A 487 -17.39 -19.64 -10.75
N LYS A 488 -18.29 -19.96 -9.82
CA LYS A 488 -18.71 -19.03 -8.76
C LYS A 488 -17.64 -18.82 -7.70
N LEU A 489 -16.85 -19.82 -7.34
CA LEU A 489 -15.90 -19.69 -6.23
C LEU A 489 -14.62 -18.95 -6.57
N HIS A 490 -14.18 -19.02 -7.82
CA HIS A 490 -12.87 -18.49 -8.23
C HIS A 490 -12.68 -17.01 -7.90
N GLU A 491 -13.67 -16.17 -8.16
CA GLU A 491 -13.55 -14.71 -7.99
C GLU A 491 -13.55 -14.28 -6.52
N TYR A 492 -14.17 -15.07 -5.64
CA TYR A 492 -14.46 -14.65 -4.26
C TYR A 492 -13.62 -15.36 -3.21
N VAL A 493 -12.89 -16.43 -3.56
CA VAL A 493 -12.16 -17.26 -2.60
C VAL A 493 -10.66 -17.20 -2.85
N LYS A 494 -9.86 -17.27 -1.78
CA LYS A 494 -8.39 -17.30 -1.89
C LYS A 494 -7.93 -18.47 -2.78
N PRO A 495 -6.89 -18.29 -3.62
CA PRO A 495 -6.44 -19.30 -4.57
C PRO A 495 -6.17 -20.67 -3.94
N ALA A 496 -5.55 -20.72 -2.76
CA ALA A 496 -5.27 -21.97 -2.05
C ALA A 496 -6.56 -22.73 -1.64
N ILE A 497 -7.59 -22.02 -1.18
CA ILE A 497 -8.86 -22.62 -0.78
C ILE A 497 -9.63 -23.07 -2.03
N PHE A 498 -9.58 -22.28 -3.10
CA PHE A 498 -10.16 -22.62 -4.40
C PHE A 498 -9.50 -23.88 -5.02
N GLN A 499 -8.19 -24.02 -4.88
CA GLN A 499 -7.45 -25.20 -5.32
C GLN A 499 -7.91 -26.47 -4.58
N ASP A 500 -8.04 -26.41 -3.25
CA ASP A 500 -8.45 -27.57 -2.45
C ASP A 500 -9.88 -28.04 -2.82
N ILE A 501 -10.85 -27.12 -2.91
CA ILE A 501 -12.24 -27.46 -3.25
C ILE A 501 -12.40 -27.90 -4.71
N SER A 502 -11.61 -27.33 -5.64
CA SER A 502 -11.63 -27.74 -7.05
C SER A 502 -11.11 -29.15 -7.24
N GLN A 503 -10.01 -29.51 -6.57
CA GLN A 503 -9.49 -30.88 -6.57
C GLN A 503 -10.53 -31.88 -6.05
N GLU A 504 -11.18 -31.56 -4.92
CA GLU A 504 -12.21 -32.42 -4.35
C GLU A 504 -13.41 -32.58 -5.30
N ALA A 505 -13.95 -31.47 -5.82
CA ALA A 505 -15.10 -31.50 -6.72
C ALA A 505 -14.83 -32.26 -8.02
N ILE A 506 -13.66 -32.05 -8.64
CA ILE A 506 -13.24 -32.76 -9.88
C ILE A 506 -13.10 -34.26 -9.62
N SER A 507 -12.45 -34.66 -8.53
CA SER A 507 -12.26 -36.07 -8.17
C SER A 507 -13.58 -36.78 -7.89
N LEU A 508 -14.49 -36.13 -7.15
CA LEU A 508 -15.83 -36.66 -6.91
C LEU A 508 -16.66 -36.74 -8.20
N CYS A 509 -16.59 -35.73 -9.06
CA CYS A 509 -17.28 -35.74 -10.35
C CYS A 509 -16.79 -36.92 -11.21
N ARG A 510 -15.48 -37.17 -11.28
CA ARG A 510 -14.90 -38.32 -11.98
C ARG A 510 -15.51 -39.64 -11.50
N LEU A 511 -15.54 -39.86 -10.18
CA LEU A 511 -16.11 -41.08 -9.59
C LEU A 511 -17.60 -41.26 -9.91
N THR A 512 -18.38 -40.18 -9.87
CA THR A 512 -19.82 -40.23 -10.19
C THR A 512 -20.07 -40.56 -11.67
N ILE A 513 -19.23 -40.06 -12.59
CA ILE A 513 -19.31 -40.38 -14.03
C ILE A 513 -19.05 -41.87 -14.26
N LEU A 514 -18.01 -42.43 -13.61
CA LEU A 514 -17.69 -43.86 -13.74
C LEU A 514 -18.80 -44.74 -13.16
N SER A 515 -19.34 -44.39 -11.99
CA SER A 515 -20.47 -45.12 -11.40
C SER A 515 -21.74 -45.04 -12.27
N ALA A 516 -22.01 -43.88 -12.87
CA ALA A 516 -23.11 -43.69 -13.82
C ALA A 516 -22.95 -44.58 -15.06
N ALA A 517 -21.73 -44.80 -15.54
CA ALA A 517 -21.43 -45.68 -16.66
C ALA A 517 -21.71 -47.16 -16.35
N GLU A 518 -21.42 -47.62 -15.13
CA GLU A 518 -21.79 -48.96 -14.66
C GLU A 518 -23.30 -49.15 -14.59
N LEU A 519 -24.04 -48.13 -14.11
CA LEU A 519 -25.50 -48.14 -14.09
C LEU A 519 -26.10 -48.15 -15.51
N LEU A 520 -25.43 -47.51 -16.47
CA LEU A 520 -25.81 -47.59 -17.88
C LEU A 520 -25.64 -49.02 -18.41
N LEU A 521 -24.53 -49.70 -18.12
CA LEU A 521 -24.27 -51.09 -18.55
C LEU A 521 -25.27 -52.09 -17.97
N ALA A 522 -25.78 -51.85 -16.76
CA ALA A 522 -26.73 -52.73 -16.10
C ALA A 522 -28.16 -52.68 -16.70
N ARG A 523 -28.42 -51.80 -17.68
CA ARG A 523 -29.74 -51.64 -18.30
C ARG A 523 -30.01 -52.71 -19.36
N PRO A 524 -31.26 -53.16 -19.51
CA PRO A 524 -31.63 -54.19 -20.49
C PRO A 524 -31.61 -53.70 -21.95
N GLU A 525 -31.69 -52.38 -22.18
CA GLU A 525 -31.78 -51.77 -23.54
C GLU A 525 -30.48 -51.08 -23.99
N SER A 526 -29.41 -51.11 -23.19
CA SER A 526 -28.18 -50.36 -23.48
C SER A 526 -27.15 -51.17 -24.27
N ASN A 527 -26.50 -50.54 -25.25
CA ASN A 527 -25.29 -51.08 -25.84
C ASN A 527 -24.09 -50.79 -24.93
N GLU A 528 -23.16 -51.74 -24.76
CA GLU A 528 -21.90 -51.51 -24.03
C GLU A 528 -21.11 -50.32 -24.59
N VAL A 529 -21.26 -50.06 -25.89
CA VAL A 529 -20.70 -48.91 -26.62
C VAL A 529 -21.20 -47.57 -26.06
N ASP A 530 -22.48 -47.46 -25.67
CA ASP A 530 -23.07 -46.23 -25.15
C ASP A 530 -22.48 -45.85 -23.78
N SER A 531 -22.19 -46.85 -22.93
CA SER A 531 -21.54 -46.60 -21.64
C SER A 531 -20.13 -46.05 -21.80
N HIS A 532 -19.31 -46.66 -22.69
CA HIS A 532 -17.96 -46.15 -22.95
C HIS A 532 -17.98 -44.76 -23.59
N LEU A 533 -18.88 -44.50 -24.55
CA LEU A 533 -19.02 -43.17 -25.16
C LEU A 533 -19.52 -42.11 -24.18
N PHE A 534 -20.40 -42.47 -23.25
CA PHE A 534 -20.82 -41.60 -22.15
C PHE A 534 -19.61 -41.17 -21.30
N VAL A 535 -18.76 -42.12 -20.89
CA VAL A 535 -17.55 -41.81 -20.10
C VAL A 535 -16.59 -40.92 -20.88
N ILE A 536 -16.27 -41.28 -22.13
CA ILE A 536 -15.33 -40.51 -22.96
C ILE A 536 -15.80 -39.06 -23.11
N ARG A 537 -17.08 -38.84 -23.43
CA ARG A 537 -17.67 -37.49 -23.59
C ARG A 537 -17.52 -36.66 -22.31
N HIS A 538 -17.92 -37.19 -21.16
CA HIS A 538 -17.95 -36.42 -19.90
C HIS A 538 -16.55 -36.27 -19.28
N LEU A 539 -15.64 -37.22 -19.45
CA LEU A 539 -14.26 -37.08 -19.00
C LEU A 539 -13.45 -36.10 -19.85
N LEU A 540 -13.72 -35.99 -21.16
CA LEU A 540 -13.12 -34.95 -21.99
C LEU A 540 -13.52 -33.55 -21.51
N ALA A 541 -14.82 -33.34 -21.23
CA ALA A 541 -15.29 -32.09 -20.64
C ALA A 541 -14.64 -31.81 -19.28
N LEU A 542 -14.58 -32.82 -18.39
CA LEU A 542 -13.93 -32.70 -17.08
C LEU A 542 -12.44 -32.37 -17.18
N LYS A 543 -11.75 -32.92 -18.19
CA LYS A 543 -10.34 -32.61 -18.49
C LYS A 543 -10.17 -31.15 -18.88
N GLU A 544 -11.01 -30.63 -19.77
CA GLU A 544 -10.97 -29.21 -20.16
C GLU A 544 -11.21 -28.29 -18.96
N ILE A 545 -12.19 -28.59 -18.12
CA ILE A 545 -12.46 -27.86 -16.87
C ILE A 545 -11.23 -27.88 -15.96
N THR A 546 -10.60 -29.06 -15.80
CA THR A 546 -9.39 -29.20 -14.98
C THR A 546 -8.26 -28.31 -15.50
N THR A 547 -8.06 -28.25 -16.82
CA THR A 547 -7.04 -27.36 -17.42
C THR A 547 -7.36 -25.87 -17.24
N ALA A 548 -8.64 -25.49 -17.30
CA ALA A 548 -9.05 -24.11 -17.05
C ALA A 548 -8.80 -23.70 -15.59
N VAL A 549 -9.07 -24.60 -14.63
CA VAL A 549 -8.73 -24.39 -13.22
C VAL A 549 -7.23 -24.28 -13.01
N GLU A 550 -6.43 -25.16 -13.61
CA GLU A 550 -4.96 -25.13 -13.52
C GLU A 550 -4.41 -23.76 -13.95
N ASN A 551 -4.79 -23.29 -15.14
CA ASN A 551 -4.34 -22.00 -15.68
C ASN A 551 -4.71 -20.83 -14.76
N ALA A 552 -5.94 -20.85 -14.24
CA ALA A 552 -6.44 -19.81 -13.37
C ALA A 552 -5.72 -19.73 -12.02
N THR A 553 -5.32 -20.89 -11.46
CA THR A 553 -4.53 -20.92 -10.22
C THR A 553 -3.10 -20.42 -10.45
N THR A 554 -2.49 -20.69 -11.61
CA THR A 554 -1.13 -20.24 -11.92
C THR A 554 -1.04 -18.73 -12.16
N ASP A 555 -2.07 -18.10 -12.73
CA ASP A 555 -2.09 -16.65 -12.96
C ASP A 555 -2.14 -15.85 -11.65
N HIS A 556 -2.84 -16.36 -10.63
CA HIS A 556 -2.94 -15.68 -9.32
C HIS A 556 -1.69 -15.83 -8.43
N GLU A 557 -0.92 -16.91 -8.54
CA GLU A 557 0.34 -17.09 -7.78
C GLU A 557 1.41 -16.07 -8.16
N ILE A 558 1.36 -15.52 -9.37
CA ILE A 558 2.31 -14.51 -9.85
C ILE A 558 2.01 -13.10 -9.26
N ALA A 559 0.80 -12.87 -8.74
CA ALA A 559 0.34 -11.54 -8.30
C ALA A 559 0.24 -11.34 -6.77
N SER A 560 0.41 -12.39 -5.95
CA SER A 560 0.13 -12.31 -4.50
C SER A 560 1.37 -12.07 -3.62
N GLN A 561 1.45 -10.91 -2.96
CA GLN A 561 2.33 -10.68 -1.80
C GLN A 561 1.73 -11.26 -0.49
N PRO A 562 2.56 -11.64 0.51
CA PRO A 562 2.14 -12.46 1.64
C PRO A 562 1.63 -11.58 2.80
N ALA A 563 0.32 -11.31 2.85
CA ALA A 563 -0.28 -10.69 4.03
C ALA A 563 -1.75 -11.10 4.21
N SER A 564 -2.02 -12.35 4.61
CA SER A 564 -3.21 -12.82 5.38
C SER A 564 -3.29 -14.36 5.35
N ASP A 565 -2.30 -15.08 5.88
CA ASP A 565 -2.26 -16.55 5.83
C ASP A 565 -3.04 -17.26 6.95
N THR A 566 -3.60 -16.52 7.90
CA THR A 566 -4.24 -17.09 9.09
C THR A 566 -5.59 -17.76 8.79
N LEU A 567 -6.42 -17.17 7.92
CA LEU A 567 -7.76 -17.72 7.60
C LEU A 567 -7.68 -18.94 6.66
N GLY A 568 -6.72 -18.96 5.73
CA GLY A 568 -6.49 -20.10 4.84
C GLY A 568 -6.01 -21.34 5.61
N ASN A 569 -5.12 -21.15 6.59
CA ASN A 569 -4.62 -22.23 7.43
C ASN A 569 -5.69 -22.82 8.37
N LEU A 570 -6.60 -21.98 8.88
CA LEU A 570 -7.71 -22.44 9.73
C LEU A 570 -8.76 -23.21 8.94
N LEU A 571 -9.14 -22.73 7.73
CA LEU A 571 -10.12 -23.41 6.89
C LEU A 571 -9.59 -24.74 6.33
N ARG A 572 -8.30 -24.80 5.99
CA ARG A 572 -7.60 -26.05 5.63
C ARG A 572 -7.59 -27.08 6.77
N GLY A 573 -7.56 -26.61 8.01
CA GLY A 573 -7.74 -27.47 9.20
C GLY A 573 -9.16 -28.02 9.31
N THR A 574 -10.18 -27.21 9.00
CA THR A 574 -11.59 -27.64 9.11
C THR A 574 -12.04 -28.61 8.01
N SER A 575 -11.53 -28.52 6.77
CA SER A 575 -11.84 -29.50 5.71
C SER A 575 -11.40 -30.93 6.09
N SER A 576 -10.33 -31.06 6.87
CA SER A 576 -9.86 -32.37 7.39
C SER A 576 -10.76 -32.96 8.49
N LEU A 577 -11.51 -32.12 9.23
CA LEU A 577 -12.32 -32.53 10.38
C LEU A 577 -13.75 -32.94 10.01
N PHE A 578 -14.27 -32.46 8.86
CA PHE A 578 -15.62 -32.79 8.39
C PHE A 578 -15.69 -34.01 7.47
N ASN A 579 -14.58 -34.74 7.29
CA ASN A 579 -14.57 -36.02 6.62
C ASN A 579 -15.23 -37.08 7.51
N SER A 580 -16.53 -37.33 7.29
CA SER A 580 -17.36 -38.26 8.09
C SER A 580 -16.93 -39.73 8.03
N THR A 581 -15.94 -40.07 7.20
CA THR A 581 -15.27 -41.38 7.18
C THR A 581 -14.22 -41.55 8.29
N GLY A 582 -13.87 -40.50 9.04
CA GLY A 582 -12.87 -40.55 10.11
C GLY A 582 -13.34 -41.20 11.43
N LEU A 583 -14.66 -41.32 11.67
CA LEU A 583 -15.19 -41.78 12.96
C LEU A 583 -15.57 -43.29 13.01
N LEU A 584 -15.62 -43.99 11.87
CA LEU A 584 -16.05 -45.40 11.81
C LEU A 584 -15.15 -46.32 10.95
N GLY A 585 -13.94 -45.87 10.57
CA GLY A 585 -13.04 -46.59 9.67
C GLY A 585 -11.65 -46.89 10.25
N GLY A 586 -11.53 -47.12 11.56
CA GLY A 586 -10.25 -47.36 12.23
C GLY A 586 -9.65 -48.76 12.02
N MET A 587 -9.42 -49.21 10.76
CA MET A 587 -8.61 -50.42 10.48
C MET A 587 -7.88 -50.48 9.12
N LEU A 588 -7.91 -49.44 8.27
CA LEU A 588 -7.15 -49.44 7.01
C LEU A 588 -6.53 -48.06 6.72
N GLY A 589 -5.30 -47.85 7.23
CA GLY A 589 -4.28 -46.92 6.70
C GLY A 589 -4.59 -45.41 6.67
N PRO A 590 -3.58 -44.53 6.81
CA PRO A 590 -3.76 -43.10 6.57
C PRO A 590 -3.84 -42.85 5.07
N SER A 591 -5.05 -42.80 4.50
CA SER A 591 -5.24 -42.35 3.11
C SER A 591 -4.98 -40.84 3.03
N ARG A 592 -3.79 -40.47 2.58
CA ARG A 592 -3.45 -39.11 2.15
C ARG A 592 -4.21 -38.81 0.84
N TYR A 593 -5.45 -38.34 0.93
CA TYR A 593 -6.13 -37.75 -0.22
C TYR A 593 -5.71 -36.29 -0.32
N GLY A 594 -4.75 -36.03 -1.18
CA GLY A 594 -4.24 -34.72 -1.56
C GLY A 594 -3.54 -34.87 -2.90
N GLU A 595 -4.29 -35.33 -3.91
CA GLU A 595 -3.81 -35.40 -5.29
C GLU A 595 -3.69 -33.97 -5.82
N SER A 596 -2.49 -33.57 -6.25
CA SER A 596 -2.28 -32.30 -6.94
C SER A 596 -3.16 -32.22 -8.20
N LEU A 597 -3.59 -31.03 -8.64
CA LEU A 597 -4.37 -30.85 -9.88
C LEU A 597 -3.77 -31.62 -11.10
N PRO A 598 -2.45 -31.56 -11.34
CA PRO A 598 -1.77 -32.41 -12.32
C PRO A 598 -2.04 -33.91 -12.18
N VAL A 599 -2.16 -34.42 -10.95
CA VAL A 599 -2.48 -35.83 -10.68
C VAL A 599 -3.96 -36.12 -11.00
N ALA A 600 -4.87 -35.20 -10.67
CA ALA A 600 -6.27 -35.31 -11.09
C ALA A 600 -6.38 -35.37 -12.62
N ARG A 601 -5.59 -34.58 -13.35
CA ARG A 601 -5.52 -34.63 -14.81
C ARG A 601 -4.97 -35.96 -15.33
N THR A 602 -3.87 -36.46 -14.77
CA THR A 602 -3.31 -37.76 -15.20
C THR A 602 -4.27 -38.92 -14.93
N THR A 603 -5.01 -38.90 -13.82
CA THR A 603 -6.01 -39.93 -13.52
C THR A 603 -7.20 -39.87 -14.49
N ILE A 604 -7.67 -38.67 -14.86
CA ILE A 604 -8.68 -38.51 -15.91
C ILE A 604 -8.16 -39.05 -17.25
N ASP A 605 -6.89 -38.77 -17.60
CA ASP A 605 -6.28 -39.30 -18.83
C ASP A 605 -6.14 -40.83 -18.83
N GLU A 606 -5.83 -41.45 -17.68
CA GLU A 606 -5.77 -42.91 -17.52
C GLU A 606 -7.15 -43.56 -17.68
N ASP A 607 -8.19 -42.99 -17.06
CA ASP A 607 -9.56 -43.50 -17.19
C ASP A 607 -10.11 -43.30 -18.61
N LEU A 608 -9.81 -42.15 -19.24
CA LEU A 608 -10.14 -41.88 -20.64
C LEU A 608 -9.48 -42.91 -21.57
N LYS A 609 -8.18 -43.16 -21.38
CA LYS A 609 -7.44 -44.18 -22.15
C LYS A 609 -8.06 -45.56 -22.00
N ARG A 610 -8.39 -45.97 -20.77
CA ARG A 610 -9.02 -47.26 -20.48
C ARG A 610 -10.38 -47.40 -21.18
N SER A 611 -11.21 -46.37 -21.16
CA SER A 611 -12.50 -46.36 -21.85
C SER A 611 -12.36 -46.37 -23.38
N CYS A 612 -11.39 -45.64 -23.94
CA CYS A 612 -11.07 -45.67 -25.36
C CYS A 612 -10.59 -47.05 -25.83
N GLU A 613 -9.66 -47.67 -25.09
CA GLU A 613 -9.18 -49.03 -25.39
C GLU A 613 -10.33 -50.05 -25.35
N SER A 614 -11.18 -50.00 -24.32
CA SER A 614 -12.34 -50.90 -24.18
C SER A 614 -13.35 -50.72 -25.32
N LEU A 615 -13.63 -49.47 -25.71
CA LEU A 615 -14.47 -49.14 -26.86
C LEU A 615 -13.88 -49.72 -28.15
N ILE A 616 -12.59 -49.52 -28.41
CA ILE A 616 -11.89 -50.01 -29.59
C ILE A 616 -11.95 -51.54 -29.65
N THR A 617 -11.61 -52.23 -28.56
CA THR A 617 -11.64 -53.70 -28.49
C THR A 617 -13.03 -54.23 -28.80
N LYS A 618 -14.08 -53.61 -28.23
CA LYS A 618 -15.46 -54.05 -28.46
C LYS A 618 -15.93 -53.81 -29.90
N CYS A 619 -15.62 -52.65 -30.46
CA CYS A 619 -15.96 -52.35 -31.85
C CYS A 619 -15.21 -53.27 -32.83
N ALA A 620 -13.93 -53.56 -32.55
CA ALA A 620 -13.14 -54.51 -33.33
C ALA A 620 -13.68 -55.95 -33.19
N GLU A 621 -14.15 -56.36 -32.01
CA GLU A 621 -14.84 -57.64 -31.80
C GLU A 621 -16.06 -57.81 -32.69
N PHE A 622 -16.93 -56.80 -32.77
CA PHE A 622 -18.11 -56.85 -33.64
C PHE A 622 -17.73 -56.84 -35.13
N ALA A 623 -16.75 -56.03 -35.53
CA ALA A 623 -16.31 -55.94 -36.92
C ALA A 623 -15.57 -57.21 -37.39
N THR A 624 -14.89 -57.93 -36.49
CA THR A 624 -14.09 -59.13 -36.79
C THR A 624 -14.76 -60.44 -36.38
N ALA A 625 -16.04 -60.42 -36.00
CA ALA A 625 -16.76 -61.61 -35.52
C ALA A 625 -16.66 -62.84 -36.45
N PRO A 626 -16.80 -62.72 -37.78
CA PRO A 626 -16.64 -63.86 -38.69
C PRO A 626 -15.21 -64.46 -38.66
N LEU A 627 -14.19 -63.60 -38.55
CA LEU A 627 -12.78 -64.03 -38.46
C LEU A 627 -12.51 -64.75 -37.14
N LYS A 628 -12.98 -64.20 -36.02
CA LYS A 628 -12.82 -64.79 -34.68
C LYS A 628 -13.57 -66.12 -34.57
N ALA A 629 -14.76 -66.24 -35.15
CA ALA A 629 -15.51 -67.49 -35.19
C ALA A 629 -14.74 -68.59 -35.94
N PHE A 630 -14.13 -68.24 -37.08
CA PHE A 630 -13.29 -69.16 -37.84
C PHE A 630 -12.04 -69.59 -37.06
N ILE A 631 -11.30 -68.64 -36.47
CA ILE A 631 -10.11 -68.94 -35.66
C ILE A 631 -10.48 -69.86 -34.49
N THR A 632 -11.58 -69.57 -33.78
CA THR A 632 -12.06 -70.40 -32.67
C THR A 632 -12.47 -71.80 -33.12
N THR A 633 -13.11 -71.92 -34.29
CA THR A 633 -13.46 -73.22 -34.89
C THR A 633 -12.21 -74.03 -35.20
N CYS A 634 -11.18 -73.39 -35.77
CA CYS A 634 -9.88 -74.04 -36.01
C CYS A 634 -9.19 -74.48 -34.71
N GLU A 635 -9.22 -73.65 -33.67
CA GLU A 635 -8.61 -73.96 -32.37
C GLU A 635 -9.34 -75.06 -31.61
N THR A 636 -10.68 -75.02 -31.56
CA THR A 636 -11.51 -76.05 -30.92
C THR A 636 -11.39 -77.40 -31.64
N PHE A 637 -11.30 -77.39 -32.97
CA PHE A 637 -11.00 -78.59 -33.74
C PHE A 637 -9.60 -79.14 -33.43
N THR A 638 -8.58 -78.28 -33.36
CA THR A 638 -7.21 -78.67 -32.98
C THR A 638 -7.16 -79.28 -31.56
N LYS A 639 -7.91 -78.71 -30.62
CA LYS A 639 -7.99 -79.20 -29.23
C LYS A 639 -8.74 -80.52 -29.10
N SER A 640 -9.78 -80.75 -29.93
CA SER A 640 -10.59 -81.97 -29.89
C SER A 640 -9.98 -83.15 -30.64
N GLN A 641 -9.19 -82.89 -31.70
CA GLN A 641 -8.48 -83.93 -32.45
C GLN A 641 -7.05 -83.49 -32.82
N PRO A 642 -6.05 -83.76 -31.95
CA PRO A 642 -4.67 -83.29 -32.17
C PRO A 642 -3.90 -84.03 -33.29
N ASN A 643 -4.39 -85.20 -33.73
CA ASN A 643 -3.70 -86.06 -34.70
C ASN A 643 -4.27 -85.98 -36.13
N THR A 644 -5.29 -85.16 -36.38
CA THR A 644 -5.90 -84.98 -37.72
C THR A 644 -5.49 -83.64 -38.31
N LEU A 645 -5.09 -83.63 -39.59
CA LEU A 645 -4.72 -82.39 -40.29
C LEU A 645 -5.99 -81.57 -40.57
N ILE A 646 -6.01 -80.32 -40.11
CA ILE A 646 -7.13 -79.38 -40.30
C ILE A 646 -7.46 -79.20 -41.80
N SER A 647 -6.46 -79.33 -42.67
CA SER A 647 -6.57 -79.28 -44.14
C SER A 647 -7.52 -80.31 -44.78
N THR A 648 -7.91 -81.34 -44.04
CA THR A 648 -8.84 -82.40 -44.52
C THR A 648 -10.31 -82.09 -44.25
N GLN A 649 -10.60 -81.03 -43.52
CA GLN A 649 -11.97 -80.63 -43.16
C GLN A 649 -12.59 -79.70 -44.22
N ASP A 650 -13.91 -79.78 -44.38
CA ASP A 650 -14.66 -79.00 -45.38
C ASP A 650 -14.61 -77.49 -45.10
N PHE A 651 -14.61 -77.09 -43.83
CA PHE A 651 -14.53 -75.67 -43.43
C PHE A 651 -13.14 -75.05 -43.62
N ALA A 652 -12.11 -75.88 -43.83
CA ALA A 652 -10.71 -75.45 -44.01
C ALA A 652 -10.29 -75.41 -45.49
N GLN A 653 -11.22 -75.65 -46.42
CA GLN A 653 -10.99 -75.56 -47.85
C GLN A 653 -11.01 -74.12 -48.35
N LEU A 654 -10.26 -73.85 -49.44
CA LEU A 654 -10.12 -72.53 -50.05
C LEU A 654 -11.45 -71.77 -50.29
N PRO A 655 -12.55 -72.41 -50.78
CA PRO A 655 -13.80 -71.71 -51.03
C PRO A 655 -14.50 -71.19 -49.76
N GLU A 656 -14.39 -71.92 -48.64
CA GLU A 656 -15.00 -71.51 -47.37
C GLU A 656 -14.17 -70.42 -46.68
N ILE A 657 -12.84 -70.45 -46.81
CA ILE A 657 -11.97 -69.39 -46.29
C ILE A 657 -12.22 -68.05 -47.01
N ILE A 658 -12.47 -68.08 -48.33
CA ILE A 658 -12.84 -66.88 -49.10
C ILE A 658 -14.21 -66.35 -48.66
N LYS A 659 -15.20 -67.24 -48.45
CA LYS A 659 -16.52 -66.84 -47.92
C LYS A 659 -16.41 -66.14 -46.56
N VAL A 660 -15.55 -66.62 -45.66
CA VAL A 660 -15.30 -65.96 -44.35
C VAL A 660 -14.70 -64.57 -44.53
N GLN A 661 -13.83 -64.36 -45.52
CA GLN A 661 -13.29 -63.03 -45.86
C GLN A 661 -14.38 -62.10 -46.42
N ASP A 662 -15.24 -62.59 -47.31
CA ASP A 662 -16.31 -61.80 -47.91
C ASP A 662 -17.39 -61.43 -46.86
N GLU A 663 -17.72 -62.37 -45.97
CA GLU A 663 -18.59 -62.14 -44.82
C GLU A 663 -17.99 -61.13 -43.85
N PHE A 664 -16.69 -61.24 -43.54
CA PHE A 664 -15.96 -60.22 -42.78
C PHE A 664 -16.06 -58.85 -43.44
N ARG A 665 -15.86 -58.75 -44.75
CA ARG A 665 -15.89 -57.46 -45.47
C ARG A 665 -17.25 -56.77 -45.32
N SER A 666 -18.33 -57.53 -45.51
CA SER A 666 -19.71 -57.04 -45.38
C SER A 666 -20.04 -56.64 -43.94
N VAL A 667 -19.71 -57.48 -42.95
CA VAL A 667 -19.98 -57.20 -41.53
C VAL A 667 -19.17 -56.00 -41.05
N CYS A 668 -17.89 -55.92 -41.42
CA CYS A 668 -16.98 -54.85 -41.04
C CYS A 668 -17.43 -53.50 -41.61
N GLU A 669 -17.81 -53.42 -42.89
CA GLU A 669 -18.34 -52.20 -43.51
C GLU A 669 -19.62 -51.71 -42.81
N THR A 670 -20.55 -52.62 -42.54
CA THR A 670 -21.82 -52.28 -41.88
C THR A 670 -21.57 -51.77 -40.45
N LYS A 671 -20.76 -52.50 -39.66
CA LYS A 671 -20.50 -52.18 -38.25
C LYS A 671 -19.63 -50.93 -38.07
N LEU A 672 -18.66 -50.69 -38.93
CA LEU A 672 -17.87 -49.45 -38.93
C LEU A 672 -18.75 -48.24 -39.25
N SER A 673 -19.73 -48.37 -40.17
CA SER A 673 -20.66 -47.28 -40.47
C SER A 673 -21.58 -46.95 -39.29
N GLU A 674 -22.14 -47.98 -38.62
CA GLU A 674 -22.99 -47.82 -37.44
C GLU A 674 -22.21 -47.17 -36.28
N TRP A 675 -20.98 -47.63 -36.06
CA TRP A 675 -20.07 -47.08 -35.06
C TRP A 675 -19.72 -45.62 -35.36
N ALA A 676 -19.34 -45.28 -36.59
CA ALA A 676 -19.00 -43.90 -36.96
C ALA A 676 -20.16 -42.92 -36.73
N VAL A 677 -21.40 -43.33 -37.02
CA VAL A 677 -22.60 -42.54 -36.72
C VAL A 677 -22.83 -42.41 -35.21
N HIS A 678 -22.67 -43.50 -34.45
CA HIS A 678 -22.81 -43.46 -32.98
C HIS A 678 -21.74 -42.61 -32.31
N VAL A 679 -20.47 -42.72 -32.70
CA VAL A 679 -19.39 -41.92 -32.12
C VAL A 679 -19.62 -40.44 -32.39
N ARG A 680 -20.03 -40.06 -33.61
CA ARG A 680 -20.34 -38.66 -33.96
C ARG A 680 -21.53 -38.08 -33.19
N LEU A 681 -22.43 -38.93 -32.69
CA LEU A 681 -23.55 -38.49 -31.85
C LEU A 681 -23.06 -38.04 -30.46
N TYR A 682 -22.05 -38.72 -29.89
CA TYR A 682 -21.51 -38.42 -28.56
C TYR A 682 -20.29 -37.48 -28.58
N LEU A 683 -19.42 -37.62 -29.58
CA LEU A 683 -18.19 -36.83 -29.74
C LEU A 683 -18.37 -35.96 -30.98
N ARG A 684 -18.46 -34.65 -30.80
CA ARG A 684 -18.56 -33.69 -31.91
C ARG A 684 -17.19 -33.24 -32.44
N ASP A 685 -16.13 -33.43 -31.65
CA ASP A 685 -14.75 -33.09 -32.03
C ASP A 685 -14.14 -34.14 -32.98
N GLU A 686 -13.93 -33.74 -34.24
CA GLU A 686 -13.33 -34.59 -35.26
C GLU A 686 -11.87 -34.98 -34.96
N ASN A 687 -11.15 -34.23 -34.11
CA ASN A 687 -9.77 -34.57 -33.72
C ASN A 687 -9.76 -35.83 -32.85
N THR A 688 -10.61 -35.87 -31.83
CA THR A 688 -10.76 -37.06 -30.97
C THR A 688 -11.21 -38.28 -31.77
N ILE A 689 -12.16 -38.12 -32.70
CA ILE A 689 -12.57 -39.20 -33.63
C ILE A 689 -11.41 -39.61 -34.55
N GLY A 690 -10.55 -38.66 -34.94
CA GLY A 690 -9.33 -38.88 -35.72
C GLY A 690 -8.27 -39.71 -34.99
N VAL A 691 -8.26 -39.71 -33.64
CA VAL A 691 -7.35 -40.53 -32.83
C VAL A 691 -7.89 -41.95 -32.62
N LEU A 692 -9.21 -42.10 -32.43
CA LEU A 692 -9.83 -43.41 -32.20
C LEU A 692 -9.86 -44.31 -33.45
N ARG A 693 -9.98 -43.70 -34.64
CA ARG A 693 -10.08 -44.43 -35.92
C ARG A 693 -8.84 -45.27 -36.26
N PRO A 694 -7.61 -44.71 -36.29
CA PRO A 694 -6.40 -45.49 -36.61
C PRO A 694 -6.21 -46.67 -35.66
N ALA A 695 -6.42 -46.45 -34.35
CA ALA A 695 -6.28 -47.49 -33.35
C ALA A 695 -7.30 -48.63 -33.53
N LEU A 696 -8.53 -48.32 -33.96
CA LEU A 696 -9.53 -49.32 -34.33
C LEU A 696 -9.09 -50.14 -35.55
N TYR A 697 -8.56 -49.48 -36.58
CA TYR A 697 -8.07 -50.18 -37.77
C TYR A 697 -6.85 -51.05 -37.47
N ASP A 698 -5.94 -50.61 -36.59
CA ASP A 698 -4.81 -51.41 -36.13
C ASP A 698 -5.29 -52.71 -35.46
N GLU A 699 -6.31 -52.62 -34.60
CA GLU A 699 -6.87 -53.80 -33.93
C GLU A 699 -7.57 -54.76 -34.91
N ILE A 700 -8.36 -54.22 -35.86
CA ILE A 700 -9.00 -55.02 -36.91
C ILE A 700 -7.93 -55.70 -37.79
N ALA A 701 -6.89 -54.97 -38.18
CA ALA A 701 -5.77 -55.49 -38.96
C ALA A 701 -5.02 -56.59 -38.20
N SER A 702 -4.81 -56.43 -36.88
CA SER A 702 -4.19 -57.44 -36.02
C SER A 702 -4.97 -58.76 -36.04
N VAL A 703 -6.31 -58.71 -35.87
CA VAL A 703 -7.16 -59.91 -35.94
C VAL A 703 -7.13 -60.53 -37.33
N PHE A 704 -7.16 -59.71 -38.40
CA PHE A 704 -7.08 -60.19 -39.77
C PHE A 704 -5.73 -60.87 -40.06
N THR A 705 -4.60 -60.33 -39.57
CA THR A 705 -3.29 -60.99 -39.73
C THR A 705 -3.25 -62.34 -39.02
N THR A 706 -3.92 -62.46 -37.88
CA THR A 706 -4.02 -63.71 -37.13
C THR A 706 -4.87 -64.74 -37.87
N PHE A 707 -6.00 -64.32 -38.45
CA PHE A 707 -6.81 -65.15 -39.35
C PHE A 707 -6.00 -65.63 -40.54
N ARG A 708 -5.32 -64.71 -41.24
CA ARG A 708 -4.50 -65.01 -42.43
C ARG A 708 -3.38 -65.99 -42.10
N ARG A 709 -2.66 -65.77 -40.99
CA ARG A 709 -1.62 -66.69 -40.52
C ARG A 709 -2.19 -68.07 -40.20
N THR A 710 -3.36 -68.14 -39.57
CA THR A 710 -4.01 -69.41 -39.21
C THR A 710 -4.44 -70.17 -40.47
N ALA A 711 -5.01 -69.47 -41.46
CA ALA A 711 -5.41 -70.05 -42.75
C ALA A 711 -4.20 -70.55 -43.55
N GLU A 712 -3.10 -69.77 -43.62
CA GLU A 712 -1.88 -70.11 -44.36
C GLU A 712 -1.08 -71.25 -43.72
N THR A 713 -1.01 -71.31 -42.38
CA THR A 713 -0.17 -72.30 -41.68
C THR A 713 -0.88 -73.61 -41.35
N ARG A 714 -2.20 -73.59 -41.17
CA ARG A 714 -2.94 -74.76 -40.66
C ARG A 714 -3.99 -75.34 -41.61
N CYS A 715 -4.57 -74.52 -42.49
CA CYS A 715 -5.69 -74.96 -43.34
C CYS A 715 -5.23 -75.39 -44.73
N SER A 716 -4.67 -74.50 -45.55
CA SER A 716 -4.21 -74.88 -46.89
C SER A 716 -2.95 -74.10 -47.32
N PRO A 717 -1.84 -74.80 -47.62
CA PRO A 717 -0.60 -74.15 -48.08
C PRO A 717 -0.83 -73.57 -49.48
N GLY A 718 -0.94 -72.23 -49.56
CA GLY A 718 -1.20 -71.49 -50.80
C GLY A 718 -2.42 -70.56 -50.77
N CYS A 719 -3.24 -70.56 -49.70
CA CYS A 719 -4.38 -69.62 -49.58
C CYS A 719 -3.97 -68.14 -49.55
N GLY A 720 -2.73 -67.83 -49.19
CA GLY A 720 -2.25 -66.45 -49.04
C GLY A 720 -2.31 -65.61 -50.33
N SER A 721 -2.34 -66.21 -51.52
CA SER A 721 -2.51 -65.49 -52.79
C SER A 721 -3.97 -65.16 -53.14
N ALA A 722 -4.93 -65.86 -52.53
CA ALA A 722 -6.37 -65.64 -52.73
C ALA A 722 -6.99 -64.73 -51.66
N LEU A 723 -6.27 -64.47 -50.56
CA LEU A 723 -6.69 -63.59 -49.46
C LEU A 723 -6.04 -62.22 -49.59
N MET A 724 -6.78 -61.17 -49.20
CA MET A 724 -6.33 -59.77 -49.26
C MET A 724 -4.98 -59.57 -48.57
N SER A 725 -4.06 -58.89 -49.24
CA SER A 725 -2.78 -58.50 -48.63
C SER A 725 -2.97 -57.48 -47.51
N LEU A 726 -2.02 -57.40 -46.56
CA LEU A 726 -2.10 -56.41 -45.48
C LEU A 726 -2.18 -54.97 -46.03
N PRO A 727 -1.40 -54.57 -47.06
CA PRO A 727 -1.56 -53.27 -47.71
C PRO A 727 -2.94 -53.04 -48.34
N GLU A 728 -3.51 -54.07 -49.00
CA GLU A 728 -4.87 -54.00 -49.57
C GLU A 728 -5.95 -53.84 -48.50
N LEU A 729 -5.79 -54.50 -47.34
CA LEU A 729 -6.69 -54.32 -46.19
C LEU A 729 -6.65 -52.89 -45.68
N TRP A 730 -5.46 -52.31 -45.53
CA TRP A 730 -5.28 -50.94 -45.06
C TRP A 730 -5.85 -49.91 -46.04
N GLU A 731 -5.63 -50.10 -47.35
CA GLU A 731 -6.20 -49.24 -48.38
C GLU A 731 -7.73 -49.35 -48.42
N TRP A 732 -8.27 -50.56 -48.24
CA TRP A 732 -9.71 -50.78 -48.13
C TRP A 732 -10.32 -50.13 -46.88
N LEU A 733 -9.73 -50.33 -45.69
CA LEU A 733 -10.22 -49.72 -44.44
C LEU A 733 -10.20 -48.19 -44.50
N ARG A 734 -9.18 -47.60 -45.14
CA ARG A 734 -9.16 -46.15 -45.41
C ARG A 734 -10.18 -45.73 -46.46
N SER A 735 -10.47 -46.56 -47.47
CA SER A 735 -11.48 -46.21 -48.49
C SER A 735 -12.91 -46.13 -47.93
N LEU A 736 -13.18 -46.87 -46.85
CA LEU A 736 -14.45 -46.80 -46.12
C LEU A 736 -14.68 -45.42 -45.48
N GLU A 737 -13.63 -44.61 -45.30
CA GLU A 737 -13.72 -43.26 -44.74
C GLU A 737 -14.37 -42.26 -45.71
N LEU A 738 -14.12 -42.42 -47.01
CA LEU A 738 -14.56 -41.50 -48.07
C LEU A 738 -16.04 -41.69 -48.42
N GLY A 739 -16.60 -42.88 -48.15
CA GLY A 739 -17.99 -43.23 -48.43
C GLY A 739 -19.02 -42.57 -47.51
N VAL A 740 -18.62 -42.11 -46.32
CA VAL A 740 -19.51 -41.51 -45.30
C VAL A 740 -19.65 -39.98 -45.49
N LYS A 741 -19.08 -39.41 -46.56
CA LYS A 741 -19.21 -37.98 -46.94
C LYS A 741 -20.35 -37.69 -47.93
N LYS A 742 -21.33 -38.58 -48.08
CA LYS A 742 -22.55 -38.32 -48.88
C LYS A 742 -23.80 -38.27 -48.04
#